data_AF-A0A7X7Y410-F1
#
_entry.id   AF-A0A7X7Y410-F1
#
_cell.length_a   1.000
_cell.length_b   1.000
_cell.length_c   1.000
_cell.angle_alpha   90.00
_cell.angle_beta   90.00
_cell.angle_gamma   90.00
#
_symmetry.space_group_name_H-M   'P 1'
#
loop_
_entity.id
_entity.type
_entity.pdbx_description
1 polymer ?
#
loop_
_entity_poly.entity_id
_entity_poly.type
_entity_poly.pdbx_seq_one_letter_code
_entity_poly.pdbx_strand_id
1 'polypeptide(L)'
;MHYELWLDESGDFKSDLEGKNDTPSIVGGILIESGKLDAKTAQHILEAARAGTPEAGKKWVHGTDMNSKYYGQIANRTLQKLKEIGAELVIFENKEKVKIVNSDLTYLHILSEGIIQLFQTLGLAHDDIKLDIFPARRVKTEHEEFKEKGRIYLIKPEEYKERLQEKLDLGYARRSIRPHENKWTWDLKTASAREDARLMLADIVCHSWYRKADKRKFSDEERGTLLSFFDERFLFTAVERSTVASMNRHLAEGNIGEALYEWIIADEEWEGQQETPEEILHVILKRLKQLPDFAQQTQLSGLLNHLNILIQHERQFHKAKTYLLKLQDIVIPAMKQSGMNHYEFFFDVHLMLFTNATHQGDIELAETQMQYCRTYLPKLSQRWESFGMVLDYFVRESVHLINSYDYNAVIDNMNQMENLLQNTIELFPLALQDELEIDIEHMNAAIYGKVLGTRLQAHTYLSRAEKSRLALAREDSEKALKQFVNETDVARQRQYRSQIECEAGQFLESLKWLGRSVNVETDEVAEIVKHMLAADKTNKIFGFMHYTRLMAEAALQGEAAFSDKLFDAWNRLNVDGEILEHYPMQHPYQIILWKLGTYLITTGKTKAALERYEKAEAICLENKASWTLFSIVLAMKAEETFYLAKAGKKYASERKQAERRLRQHYAYLMEQNLPRAMRTYFAEWEPVLSEKELDYEKVFALSRTIPY
;
A
#
# COMPACT_ATOMS: atom_id res chain seq x y z
N MET A 1 8.06 5.74 20.19
CA MET A 1 8.76 7.02 20.49
C MET A 1 8.24 8.08 19.53
N HIS A 2 7.94 9.30 19.97
CA HIS A 2 7.36 10.35 19.09
C HIS A 2 8.32 11.52 18.93
N TYR A 3 8.70 11.81 17.69
CA TYR A 3 9.60 12.88 17.30
C TYR A 3 8.92 13.92 16.40
N GLU A 4 9.45 15.14 16.42
CA GLU A 4 9.17 16.22 15.50
C GLU A 4 10.43 16.53 14.69
N LEU A 5 10.29 16.64 13.37
CA LEU A 5 11.35 16.98 12.43
C LEU A 5 11.02 18.29 11.73
N TRP A 6 11.72 19.36 12.10
CA TRP A 6 11.56 20.70 11.54
C TRP A 6 12.63 20.94 10.48
N LEU A 7 12.23 21.25 9.25
CA LEU A 7 13.15 21.32 8.11
C LEU A 7 13.01 22.63 7.33
N ASP A 8 14.15 23.13 6.85
CA ASP A 8 14.23 24.18 5.86
C ASP A 8 15.23 23.82 4.75
N GLU A 9 15.22 24.56 3.65
CA GLU A 9 16.11 24.36 2.51
C GLU A 9 17.18 25.46 2.41
N SER A 10 18.34 25.12 1.88
CA SER A 10 19.40 26.10 1.61
C SER A 10 20.14 25.73 0.33
N GLY A 11 20.29 26.71 -0.56
CA GLY A 11 20.92 26.54 -1.87
C GLY A 11 20.05 27.09 -3.00
N ASP A 12 20.48 26.85 -4.23
CA ASP A 12 19.73 27.18 -5.43
C ASP A 12 19.56 25.91 -6.27
N PHE A 13 18.46 25.20 -6.02
CA PHE A 13 18.12 23.95 -6.67
C PHE A 13 18.00 24.09 -8.20
N LYS A 14 17.76 25.30 -8.72
CA LYS A 14 17.71 25.55 -10.16
C LYS A 14 19.11 25.66 -10.76
N SER A 15 19.96 26.47 -10.14
CA SER A 15 21.38 26.60 -10.56
C SER A 15 22.16 25.31 -10.39
N ASP A 16 21.76 24.44 -9.46
CA ASP A 16 22.34 23.11 -9.28
C ASP A 16 22.04 22.18 -10.47
N LEU A 17 20.84 22.24 -11.06
CA LEU A 17 20.51 21.49 -12.28
C LEU A 17 21.37 21.94 -13.47
N GLU A 18 21.65 23.23 -13.55
CA GLU A 18 22.51 23.82 -14.57
C GLU A 18 24.01 23.56 -14.31
N GLY A 19 24.37 22.98 -13.16
CA GLY A 19 25.75 22.67 -12.78
C GLY A 19 26.61 23.90 -12.46
N LYS A 20 25.97 25.03 -12.12
CA LYS A 20 26.65 26.34 -11.94
C LYS A 20 27.16 26.59 -10.51
N ASN A 21 26.76 25.78 -9.54
CA ASN A 21 27.15 25.94 -8.14
C ASN A 21 28.16 24.89 -7.69
N ASP A 22 29.18 25.33 -6.94
CA ASP A 22 30.16 24.43 -6.33
C ASP A 22 29.59 23.69 -5.11
N THR A 23 28.67 24.31 -4.36
CA THR A 23 28.04 23.73 -3.15
C THR A 23 26.62 23.25 -3.44
N PRO A 24 26.32 21.95 -3.25
CA PRO A 24 24.99 21.40 -3.53
C PRO A 24 23.95 21.92 -2.54
N SER A 25 22.72 22.13 -3.04
CA SER A 25 21.57 22.45 -2.21
C SER A 25 21.26 21.32 -1.24
N ILE A 26 20.76 21.70 -0.07
CA ILE A 26 20.50 20.79 1.04
C ILE A 26 19.13 21.07 1.66
N VAL A 27 18.64 20.07 2.37
CA VAL A 27 17.51 20.19 3.29
C VAL A 27 18.02 19.84 4.68
N GLY A 28 17.68 20.62 5.69
CA GLY A 28 18.23 20.41 7.02
C GLY A 28 17.44 21.09 8.11
N GLY A 29 17.69 20.68 9.35
CA GLY A 29 17.01 21.26 10.50
C GLY A 29 17.15 20.42 11.76
N ILE A 30 16.05 20.27 12.48
CA ILE A 30 16.06 19.87 13.89
C ILE A 30 15.16 18.65 14.09
N LEU A 31 15.72 17.61 14.70
CA LEU A 31 14.98 16.46 15.20
C LEU A 31 14.92 16.52 16.73
N ILE A 32 13.74 16.41 17.30
CA ILE A 32 13.55 16.47 18.75
C ILE A 32 12.33 15.63 19.17
N GLU A 33 12.34 15.11 20.39
CA GLU A 33 11.17 14.43 20.96
C GLU A 33 9.97 15.39 21.04
N SER A 34 8.78 14.92 20.66
CA SER A 34 7.59 15.76 20.59
C SER A 34 7.28 16.41 21.95
N GLY A 35 6.93 17.69 21.91
CA GLY A 35 6.63 18.48 23.11
C GLY A 35 7.84 19.10 23.83
N LYS A 36 9.09 18.74 23.49
CA LYS A 36 10.29 19.37 24.12
C LYS A 36 10.65 20.74 23.55
N LEU A 37 10.21 21.07 22.33
CA LEU A 37 10.46 22.36 21.69
C LEU A 37 9.14 23.02 21.26
N ASP A 38 8.61 23.90 22.11
CA ASP A 38 7.46 24.72 21.77
C ASP A 38 7.87 26.06 21.12
N ALA A 39 6.90 26.78 20.55
CA ALA A 39 7.14 28.04 19.87
C ALA A 39 7.75 29.13 20.79
N LYS A 40 7.42 29.12 22.09
CA LYS A 40 7.95 30.07 23.07
C LYS A 40 9.43 29.80 23.36
N THR A 41 9.78 28.54 23.58
CA THR A 41 11.16 28.10 23.79
C THR A 41 11.99 28.40 22.56
N ALA A 42 11.47 28.11 21.36
CA ALA A 42 12.13 28.45 20.10
C ALA A 42 12.42 29.95 19.98
N GLN A 43 11.43 30.80 20.31
CA GLN A 43 11.59 32.25 20.32
C GLN A 43 12.66 32.71 21.32
N HIS A 44 12.66 32.16 22.54
CA HIS A 44 13.69 32.48 23.54
C HIS A 44 15.10 32.07 23.11
N ILE A 45 15.26 30.94 22.41
CA ILE A 45 16.55 30.50 21.85
C ILE A 45 17.03 31.54 20.82
N LEU A 46 16.17 31.93 19.87
CA LEU A 46 16.48 32.95 18.86
C LEU A 46 16.85 34.29 19.48
N GLU A 47 16.08 34.77 20.45
CA GLU A 47 16.32 36.04 21.13
C GLU A 47 17.66 36.03 21.89
N ALA A 48 17.93 34.96 22.63
CA ALA A 48 19.17 34.82 23.38
C ALA A 48 20.40 34.70 22.45
N ALA A 49 20.29 33.98 21.33
CA ALA A 49 21.39 33.84 20.38
C ALA A 49 21.78 35.18 19.74
N ARG A 50 20.79 36.05 19.51
CA ARG A 50 20.96 37.37 18.89
C ARG A 50 21.27 38.49 19.88
N ALA A 51 21.22 38.23 21.18
CA ALA A 51 21.51 39.23 22.20
C ALA A 51 22.91 39.85 22.00
N GLY A 52 22.94 41.18 21.91
CA GLY A 52 24.17 41.94 21.68
C GLY A 52 24.64 42.02 20.23
N THR A 53 23.82 41.62 19.25
CA THR A 53 24.13 41.76 17.81
C THR A 53 23.15 42.73 17.12
N PRO A 54 23.46 43.22 15.90
CA PRO A 54 22.53 44.05 15.11
C PRO A 54 21.22 43.34 14.71
N GLU A 55 21.13 42.02 14.93
CA GLU A 55 19.94 41.20 14.64
C GLU A 55 18.96 41.15 15.82
N ALA A 56 19.32 41.74 16.97
CA ALA A 56 18.46 41.81 18.16
C ALA A 56 17.18 42.60 17.87
N GLY A 57 16.03 42.06 18.32
CA GLY A 57 14.72 42.71 18.18
C GLY A 57 14.02 42.52 16.82
N LYS A 58 14.66 41.88 15.82
CA LYS A 58 13.96 41.52 14.57
C LYS A 58 12.93 40.42 14.82
N LYS A 59 11.71 40.61 14.28
CA LYS A 59 10.60 39.67 14.45
C LYS A 59 10.76 38.37 13.63
N TRP A 60 11.38 38.46 12.46
CA TRP A 60 11.61 37.33 11.56
C TRP A 60 13.10 37.21 11.25
N VAL A 61 13.56 35.98 11.06
CA VAL A 61 14.95 35.63 10.80
C VAL A 61 15.01 34.69 9.61
N HIS A 62 15.89 35.02 8.67
CA HIS A 62 16.32 34.15 7.59
C HIS A 62 17.84 34.31 7.43
N GLY A 63 18.59 33.22 7.40
CA GLY A 63 20.04 33.22 7.47
C GLY A 63 20.70 33.88 6.27
N THR A 64 20.02 34.01 5.13
CA THR A 64 20.47 34.79 3.97
C THR A 64 20.51 36.29 4.27
N ASP A 65 19.59 36.78 5.10
CA ASP A 65 19.35 38.20 5.35
C ASP A 65 20.11 38.72 6.58
N MET A 66 20.73 37.82 7.34
CA MET A 66 21.53 38.13 8.52
C MET A 66 22.90 38.71 8.16
N ASN A 67 23.37 39.63 8.99
CA ASN A 67 24.71 40.21 8.85
C ASN A 67 25.81 39.14 8.93
N SER A 68 26.53 38.93 7.84
CA SER A 68 27.59 37.91 7.71
C SER A 68 28.62 37.95 8.84
N LYS A 69 29.00 39.14 9.33
CA LYS A 69 30.01 39.29 10.40
C LYS A 69 29.58 38.66 11.74
N TYR A 70 28.28 38.65 12.03
CA TYR A 70 27.74 38.13 13.29
C TYR A 70 27.07 36.76 13.14
N TYR A 71 26.99 36.24 11.91
CA TYR A 71 26.27 35.00 11.64
C TYR A 71 26.88 33.80 12.37
N GLY A 72 28.19 33.60 12.31
CA GLY A 72 28.88 32.48 12.97
C GLY A 72 28.61 32.41 14.47
N GLN A 73 28.73 33.54 15.16
CA GLN A 73 28.40 33.69 16.58
C GLN A 73 26.93 33.34 16.89
N ILE A 74 25.98 33.84 16.09
CA ILE A 74 24.54 33.57 16.28
C ILE A 74 24.23 32.09 16.03
N ALA A 75 24.80 31.50 14.98
CA ALA A 75 24.64 30.09 14.64
C ALA A 75 25.16 29.20 15.78
N ASN A 76 26.40 29.40 16.23
CA ASN A 76 26.98 28.60 17.32
C ASN A 76 26.18 28.70 18.63
N ARG A 77 25.72 29.90 19.01
CA ARG A 77 24.85 30.08 20.19
C ARG A 77 23.51 29.37 20.05
N THR A 78 22.93 29.40 18.85
CA THR A 78 21.67 28.73 18.55
C THR A 78 21.83 27.21 18.65
N LEU A 79 22.83 26.66 17.96
CA LEU A 79 23.10 25.22 17.91
C LEU A 79 23.48 24.68 19.30
N GLN A 80 24.26 25.42 20.08
CA GLN A 80 24.57 25.03 21.46
C GLN A 80 23.31 24.87 22.31
N LYS A 81 22.40 25.85 22.28
CA LYS A 81 21.14 25.79 23.02
C LYS A 81 20.23 24.66 22.54
N LEU A 82 20.24 24.36 21.23
CA LEU A 82 19.51 23.22 20.68
C LEU A 82 20.06 21.89 21.21
N LYS A 83 21.40 21.72 21.26
CA LYS A 83 22.00 20.52 21.86
C LYS A 83 21.72 20.42 23.36
N GLU A 84 21.70 21.52 24.10
CA GLU A 84 21.39 21.56 25.55
C GLU A 84 19.96 21.07 25.87
N ILE A 85 19.00 21.29 24.98
CA ILE A 85 17.62 20.76 25.13
C ILE A 85 17.44 19.34 24.56
N GLY A 86 18.54 18.71 24.12
CA GLY A 86 18.54 17.36 23.56
C GLY A 86 18.03 17.27 22.13
N ALA A 87 18.13 18.34 21.34
CA ALA A 87 17.83 18.28 19.92
C ALA A 87 19.00 17.66 19.13
N GLU A 88 18.67 16.93 18.08
CA GLU A 88 19.63 16.44 17.08
C GLU A 88 19.56 17.30 15.82
N LEU A 89 20.73 17.57 15.23
CA LEU A 89 20.85 18.37 14.02
C LEU A 89 20.91 17.44 12.82
N VAL A 90 19.93 17.55 11.93
CA VAL A 90 19.76 16.64 10.79
C VAL A 90 20.03 17.38 9.49
N ILE A 91 20.83 16.78 8.61
CA ILE A 91 21.15 17.30 7.28
C ILE A 91 20.91 16.22 6.23
N PHE A 92 20.24 16.60 5.15
CA PHE A 92 20.06 15.84 3.92
C PHE A 92 20.78 16.60 2.79
N GLU A 93 21.93 16.11 2.35
CA GLU A 93 22.80 16.81 1.39
C GLU A 93 22.89 16.06 0.06
N ASN A 94 22.74 16.74 -1.08
CA ASN A 94 22.99 16.16 -2.40
C ASN A 94 24.49 16.24 -2.76
N LYS A 95 25.35 15.57 -1.98
CA LYS A 95 26.83 15.66 -2.14
C LYS A 95 27.28 15.34 -3.57
N GLU A 96 26.55 14.49 -4.25
CA GLU A 96 26.86 13.94 -5.56
C GLU A 96 26.20 14.73 -6.71
N LYS A 97 25.47 15.81 -6.39
CA LYS A 97 24.82 16.72 -7.35
C LYS A 97 23.92 16.00 -8.36
N VAL A 98 23.12 15.05 -7.87
CA VAL A 98 22.12 14.35 -8.68
C VAL A 98 21.17 15.38 -9.30
N LYS A 99 21.04 15.33 -10.63
CA LYS A 99 20.13 16.17 -11.40
C LYS A 99 18.83 15.41 -11.63
N ILE A 100 17.75 15.92 -11.07
CA ILE A 100 16.41 15.36 -11.32
C ILE A 100 15.66 16.37 -12.20
N VAL A 101 14.86 15.84 -13.13
CA VAL A 101 14.09 16.52 -14.20
C VAL A 101 13.75 18.00 -13.92
N ASN A 102 13.30 18.35 -12.71
CA ASN A 102 13.12 19.74 -12.29
C ASN A 102 13.48 19.97 -10.81
N SER A 103 13.55 21.25 -10.44
CA SER A 103 14.02 21.67 -9.11
C SER A 103 13.11 21.19 -7.96
N ASP A 104 11.80 21.06 -8.20
CA ASP A 104 10.82 20.62 -7.19
C ASP A 104 10.95 19.12 -6.89
N LEU A 105 11.17 18.30 -7.93
CA LEU A 105 11.42 16.86 -7.81
C LEU A 105 12.76 16.57 -7.13
N THR A 106 13.81 17.34 -7.43
CA THR A 106 15.12 17.23 -6.77
C THR A 106 14.99 17.38 -5.25
N TYR A 107 14.23 18.36 -4.78
CA TYR A 107 13.99 18.58 -3.35
C TYR A 107 13.20 17.45 -2.70
N LEU A 108 12.11 17.02 -3.33
CA LEU A 108 11.30 15.91 -2.82
C LEU A 108 12.14 14.63 -2.69
N HIS A 109 13.05 14.37 -3.63
CA HIS A 109 13.95 13.23 -3.56
C HIS A 109 14.96 13.34 -2.41
N ILE A 110 15.62 14.50 -2.25
CA ILE A 110 16.54 14.75 -1.13
C ILE A 110 15.81 14.53 0.21
N LEU A 111 14.59 15.05 0.31
CA LEU A 111 13.78 14.91 1.51
C LEU A 111 13.39 13.43 1.77
N SER A 112 12.87 12.74 0.76
CA SER A 112 12.41 11.34 0.93
C SER A 112 13.56 10.42 1.32
N GLU A 113 14.70 10.50 0.63
CA GLU A 113 15.87 9.67 0.93
C GLU A 113 16.45 9.98 2.31
N GLY A 114 16.46 11.25 2.69
CA GLY A 114 16.86 11.70 4.02
C GLY A 114 15.97 11.13 5.13
N ILE A 115 14.64 11.16 4.93
CA ILE A 115 13.67 10.62 5.90
C ILE A 115 13.82 9.10 6.04
N ILE A 116 14.02 8.35 4.95
CA ILE A 116 14.18 6.88 5.03
C ILE A 116 15.44 6.54 5.84
N GLN A 117 16.56 7.22 5.57
CA GLN A 117 17.80 7.00 6.34
C GLN A 117 17.62 7.40 7.80
N LEU A 118 16.91 8.49 8.07
CA LEU A 118 16.58 8.89 9.43
C LEU A 118 15.74 7.82 10.15
N PHE A 119 14.72 7.25 9.49
CA PHE A 119 13.94 6.15 10.04
C PHE A 119 14.79 4.94 10.36
N GLN A 120 15.74 4.56 9.49
CA GLN A 120 16.68 3.47 9.76
C GLN A 120 17.56 3.77 10.97
N THR A 121 18.12 4.99 11.07
CA THR A 121 18.95 5.39 12.23
C THR A 121 18.16 5.34 13.53
N LEU A 122 16.93 5.85 13.53
CA LEU A 122 16.05 5.80 14.70
C LEU A 122 15.61 4.36 15.02
N GLY A 123 15.38 3.56 13.98
CA GLY A 123 14.98 2.15 14.04
C GLY A 123 16.00 1.24 14.73
N LEU A 124 17.27 1.64 14.76
CA LEU A 124 18.32 0.92 15.50
C LEU A 124 18.15 1.05 17.03
N ALA A 125 17.46 2.10 17.50
CA ALA A 125 17.28 2.39 18.93
C ALA A 125 15.85 2.13 19.42
N HIS A 126 14.87 2.22 18.53
CA HIS A 126 13.45 2.10 18.86
C HIS A 126 12.72 1.32 17.78
N ASP A 127 11.96 0.31 18.18
CA ASP A 127 11.08 -0.39 17.24
C ASP A 127 9.96 0.56 16.80
N ASP A 128 9.17 1.08 17.75
CA ASP A 128 8.03 1.98 17.48
C ASP A 128 8.46 3.46 17.33
N ILE A 129 8.20 4.06 16.17
CA ILE A 129 8.57 5.45 15.85
C ILE A 129 7.39 6.17 15.22
N LYS A 130 7.06 7.35 15.75
CA LYS A 130 6.18 8.33 15.13
C LYS A 130 6.97 9.60 14.81
N LEU A 131 6.92 10.06 13.56
CA LEU A 131 7.64 11.24 13.08
C LEU A 131 6.69 12.27 12.48
N ASP A 132 6.51 13.40 13.16
CA ASP A 132 5.79 14.55 12.60
C ASP A 132 6.78 15.45 11.83
N ILE A 133 6.61 15.56 10.50
CA ILE A 133 7.53 16.26 9.61
C ILE A 133 6.95 17.65 9.27
N PHE A 134 7.74 18.69 9.52
CA PHE A 134 7.39 20.09 9.30
C PHE A 134 8.38 20.75 8.34
N PRO A 135 8.22 20.57 7.01
CA PRO A 135 9.05 21.28 6.04
C PRO A 135 8.54 22.72 5.83
N ALA A 136 9.47 23.65 5.61
CA ALA A 136 9.14 24.99 5.15
C ALA A 136 8.43 24.95 3.78
N ARG A 137 7.45 25.85 3.59
CA ARG A 137 6.65 25.89 2.35
C ARG A 137 7.47 26.45 1.18
N ARG A 138 7.66 25.64 0.15
CA ARG A 138 8.34 26.03 -1.09
C ARG A 138 7.42 26.73 -2.10
N VAL A 139 7.96 27.70 -2.84
CA VAL A 139 7.29 28.43 -3.93
C VAL A 139 7.53 27.71 -5.26
N LYS A 140 6.48 27.40 -6.04
CA LYS A 140 6.62 26.82 -7.39
C LYS A 140 7.34 27.80 -8.32
N THR A 141 8.41 27.36 -8.97
CA THR A 141 9.25 28.22 -9.83
C THR A 141 9.07 27.99 -11.34
N GLU A 142 8.41 26.92 -11.81
CA GLU A 142 8.49 26.46 -13.23
C GLU A 142 7.18 25.93 -13.89
N HIS A 143 6.24 26.80 -14.23
CA HIS A 143 5.16 26.63 -15.22
C HIS A 143 5.19 27.87 -16.11
N GLU A 144 4.96 27.68 -17.40
CA GLU A 144 5.08 28.75 -18.39
C GLU A 144 4.08 29.90 -18.22
N GLU A 145 2.97 29.69 -17.49
CA GLU A 145 2.04 30.77 -17.11
C GLU A 145 2.63 31.77 -16.08
N PHE A 146 3.78 31.45 -15.46
CA PHE A 146 4.35 32.18 -14.32
C PHE A 146 5.04 33.50 -14.65
N LYS A 147 5.30 33.82 -15.92
CA LYS A 147 5.92 35.11 -16.29
C LYS A 147 4.92 36.26 -16.44
N GLU A 148 3.62 36.00 -16.58
CA GLU A 148 2.67 37.05 -16.99
C GLU A 148 1.87 37.72 -15.85
N LYS A 149 1.82 37.18 -14.62
CA LYS A 149 0.86 37.70 -13.59
C LYS A 149 1.38 37.94 -12.17
N GLY A 150 2.68 37.78 -11.88
CA GLY A 150 3.26 38.20 -10.58
C GLY A 150 2.64 37.56 -9.33
N ARG A 151 1.98 36.39 -9.45
CA ARG A 151 1.38 35.66 -8.32
C ARG A 151 2.29 34.52 -7.87
N ILE A 152 2.61 34.49 -6.58
CA ILE A 152 3.35 33.41 -5.90
C ILE A 152 2.37 32.24 -5.70
N TYR A 153 2.60 31.10 -6.34
CA TYR A 153 1.82 29.88 -6.13
C TYR A 153 2.64 28.88 -5.29
N LEU A 154 2.08 28.43 -4.17
CA LEU A 154 2.66 27.43 -3.27
C LEU A 154 2.22 26.02 -3.72
N ILE A 155 3.08 25.01 -3.58
CA ILE A 155 2.66 23.60 -3.71
C ILE A 155 1.62 23.31 -2.62
N LYS A 156 0.50 22.66 -2.98
CA LYS A 156 -0.52 22.30 -1.99
C LYS A 156 0.04 21.23 -1.03
N PRO A 157 -0.21 21.31 0.29
CA PRO A 157 0.22 20.31 1.26
C PRO A 157 -0.10 18.86 0.87
N GLU A 158 -1.22 18.65 0.20
CA GLU A 158 -1.76 17.36 -0.20
C GLU A 158 -0.95 16.76 -1.36
N GLU A 159 -0.62 17.58 -2.37
CA GLU A 159 0.28 17.20 -3.49
C GLU A 159 1.68 16.83 -2.96
N TYR A 160 2.12 17.52 -1.90
CA TYR A 160 3.40 17.24 -1.26
C TYR A 160 3.39 15.93 -0.47
N LYS A 161 2.31 15.65 0.28
CA LYS A 161 2.14 14.42 1.05
C LYS A 161 2.05 13.19 0.15
N GLU A 162 1.29 13.27 -0.94
CA GLU A 162 1.16 12.17 -1.90
C GLU A 162 2.51 11.79 -2.53
N ARG A 163 3.27 12.77 -3.03
CA ARG A 163 4.59 12.52 -3.65
C ARG A 163 5.62 12.02 -2.65
N LEU A 164 5.60 12.54 -1.42
CA LEU A 164 6.49 12.07 -0.37
C LEU A 164 6.16 10.62 0.02
N GLN A 165 4.88 10.30 0.22
CA GLN A 165 4.43 8.92 0.49
C GLN A 165 4.88 7.98 -0.62
N GLU A 166 4.68 8.37 -1.87
CA GLU A 166 5.08 7.57 -3.02
C GLU A 166 6.58 7.25 -3.03
N LYS A 167 7.43 8.24 -2.74
CA LYS A 167 8.89 8.06 -2.69
C LYS A 167 9.33 7.23 -1.47
N LEU A 168 8.66 7.41 -0.32
CA LEU A 168 8.92 6.60 0.87
C LEU A 168 8.57 5.13 0.64
N ASP A 169 7.39 4.82 0.07
CA ASP A 169 6.97 3.45 -0.22
C ASP A 169 7.96 2.73 -1.15
N LEU A 170 8.42 3.42 -2.21
CA LEU A 170 9.45 2.91 -3.11
C LEU A 170 10.77 2.67 -2.38
N GLY A 171 11.20 3.61 -1.54
CA GLY A 171 12.43 3.49 -0.78
C GLY A 171 12.38 2.37 0.27
N TYR A 172 11.23 2.17 0.92
CA TYR A 172 11.01 1.04 1.82
C TYR A 172 11.08 -0.29 1.07
N ALA A 173 10.40 -0.41 -0.07
CA ALA A 173 10.45 -1.61 -0.90
C ALA A 173 11.87 -1.91 -1.39
N ARG A 174 12.59 -0.90 -1.88
CA ARG A 174 14.00 -1.01 -2.31
C ARG A 174 14.91 -1.51 -1.20
N ARG A 175 14.71 -1.05 0.04
CA ARG A 175 15.53 -1.43 1.20
C ARG A 175 14.97 -2.63 1.99
N SER A 176 13.91 -3.27 1.50
CA SER A 176 13.17 -4.33 2.20
C SER A 176 12.74 -3.95 3.63
N ILE A 177 12.46 -2.66 3.85
CA ILE A 177 12.00 -2.13 5.14
C ILE A 177 10.49 -2.39 5.24
N ARG A 178 10.05 -2.87 6.41
CA ARG A 178 8.64 -3.12 6.71
C ARG A 178 8.16 -2.14 7.78
N PRO A 179 7.81 -0.89 7.41
CA PRO A 179 7.45 0.14 8.38
C PRO A 179 6.28 -0.28 9.27
N HIS A 180 5.34 -1.09 8.77
CA HIS A 180 4.21 -1.59 9.55
C HIS A 180 4.61 -2.58 10.66
N GLU A 181 5.56 -3.49 10.40
CA GLU A 181 6.06 -4.42 11.43
C GLU A 181 6.79 -3.67 12.53
N ASN A 182 7.53 -2.63 12.15
CA ASN A 182 8.21 -1.74 13.07
C ASN A 182 7.30 -0.62 13.63
N LYS A 183 6.01 -0.55 13.27
CA LYS A 183 5.09 0.55 13.68
C LYS A 183 5.64 1.97 13.38
N TRP A 184 6.45 2.10 12.33
CA TRP A 184 6.94 3.40 11.87
C TRP A 184 5.81 4.16 11.20
N THR A 185 5.50 5.33 11.74
CA THR A 185 4.45 6.21 11.24
C THR A 185 5.00 7.61 11.05
N TRP A 186 4.50 8.31 10.03
CA TRP A 186 4.82 9.71 9.81
C TRP A 186 3.59 10.50 9.42
N ASP A 187 3.62 11.79 9.69
CA ASP A 187 2.63 12.73 9.19
C ASP A 187 3.31 14.00 8.71
N LEU A 188 2.72 14.63 7.69
CA LEU A 188 3.21 15.89 7.15
C LEU A 188 2.34 17.03 7.65
N LYS A 189 2.96 17.96 8.35
CA LYS A 189 2.30 19.17 8.84
C LYS A 189 2.95 20.37 8.18
N THR A 190 2.16 21.28 7.62
CA THR A 190 2.71 22.49 7.01
C THR A 190 2.67 23.65 7.99
N ALA A 191 3.81 24.31 8.17
CA ALA A 191 3.96 25.53 8.95
C ALA A 191 4.61 26.64 8.10
N SER A 192 4.49 27.90 8.52
CA SER A 192 5.06 29.04 7.81
C SER A 192 6.31 29.54 8.55
N ALA A 193 7.46 29.59 7.87
CA ALA A 193 8.71 30.09 8.44
C ALA A 193 8.66 31.59 8.81
N ARG A 194 7.65 32.33 8.34
CA ARG A 194 7.41 33.73 8.72
C ARG A 194 6.68 33.89 10.05
N GLU A 195 6.06 32.81 10.54
CA GLU A 195 5.17 32.83 11.72
C GLU A 195 5.64 31.85 12.81
N ASP A 196 6.41 30.82 12.45
CA ASP A 196 6.87 29.79 13.38
C ASP A 196 8.38 29.90 13.66
N ALA A 197 8.73 30.24 14.90
CA ALA A 197 10.11 30.34 15.37
C ALA A 197 10.89 29.02 15.25
N ARG A 198 10.21 27.86 15.23
CA ARG A 198 10.86 26.55 15.08
C ARG A 198 11.45 26.36 13.68
N LEU A 199 10.75 26.84 12.65
CA LEU A 199 11.26 26.85 11.29
C LEU A 199 12.41 27.85 11.10
N MET A 200 12.40 28.99 11.81
CA MET A 200 13.54 29.91 11.82
C MET A 200 14.79 29.30 12.45
N LEU A 201 14.63 28.41 13.44
CA LEU A 201 15.76 27.65 13.99
C LEU A 201 16.27 26.61 12.97
N ALA A 202 15.37 25.92 12.27
CA ALA A 202 15.72 24.98 11.21
C ALA A 202 16.50 25.66 10.06
N ASP A 203 16.09 26.87 9.65
CA ASP A 203 16.82 27.73 8.70
C ASP A 203 18.27 27.99 9.15
N ILE A 204 18.48 28.38 10.41
CA ILE A 204 19.84 28.62 10.95
C ILE A 204 20.68 27.34 10.89
N VAL A 205 20.12 26.19 11.26
CA VAL A 205 20.82 24.90 11.19
C VAL A 205 21.21 24.58 9.74
N CYS A 206 20.22 24.60 8.84
CA CYS A 206 20.41 24.31 7.42
C CYS A 206 21.46 25.25 6.79
N HIS A 207 21.27 26.55 6.93
CA HIS A 207 22.15 27.54 6.31
C HIS A 207 23.55 27.57 6.94
N SER A 208 23.68 27.26 8.23
CA SER A 208 25.00 27.13 8.87
C SER A 208 25.82 25.99 8.25
N TRP A 209 25.21 24.83 8.00
CA TRP A 209 25.87 23.73 7.31
C TRP A 209 26.19 24.06 5.86
N TYR A 210 25.25 24.69 5.14
CA TYR A 210 25.45 25.08 3.75
C TYR A 210 26.61 26.08 3.59
N ARG A 211 26.74 27.05 4.51
CA ARG A 211 27.76 28.10 4.48
C ARG A 211 29.00 27.81 5.34
N LYS A 212 29.17 26.58 5.82
CA LYS A 212 30.29 26.18 6.70
C LYS A 212 31.69 26.54 6.18
N ALA A 213 31.86 26.65 4.86
CA ALA A 213 33.12 27.01 4.22
C ALA A 213 33.28 28.53 3.92
N ASP A 214 32.24 29.35 4.12
CA ASP A 214 32.28 30.79 3.82
C ASP A 214 33.01 31.56 4.94
N LYS A 215 34.26 31.94 4.66
CA LYS A 215 35.13 32.71 5.57
C LYS A 215 34.58 34.08 5.95
N ARG A 216 33.58 34.61 5.22
CA ARG A 216 32.91 35.87 5.58
C ARG A 216 31.87 35.69 6.68
N LYS A 217 31.43 34.44 6.93
CA LYS A 217 30.40 34.09 7.91
C LYS A 217 30.95 33.34 9.13
N PHE A 218 32.01 32.55 8.95
CA PHE A 218 32.64 31.77 10.01
C PHE A 218 34.14 32.00 10.03
N SER A 219 34.67 32.37 11.21
CA SER A 219 36.10 32.22 11.51
C SER A 219 36.48 30.75 11.67
N ASP A 220 37.76 30.42 11.62
CA ASP A 220 38.23 29.03 11.75
C ASP A 220 37.84 28.40 13.10
N GLU A 221 37.87 29.19 14.19
CA GLU A 221 37.45 28.76 15.54
C GLU A 221 35.92 28.53 15.61
N GLU A 222 35.14 29.45 15.05
CA GLU A 222 33.69 29.29 14.98
C GLU A 222 33.29 28.10 14.12
N ARG A 223 34.04 27.83 13.04
CA ARG A 223 33.83 26.65 12.17
C ARG A 223 34.13 25.36 12.90
N GLY A 224 35.22 25.30 13.67
CA GLY A 224 35.56 24.14 14.51
C GLY A 224 34.45 23.84 15.52
N THR A 225 33.91 24.89 16.15
CA THR A 225 32.79 24.78 17.09
C THR A 225 31.49 24.37 16.38
N LEU A 226 31.20 24.92 15.21
CA LEU A 226 30.03 24.56 14.40
C LEU A 226 30.00 23.06 14.11
N LEU A 227 31.12 22.52 13.60
CA LEU A 227 31.20 21.14 13.16
C LEU A 227 31.08 20.14 14.32
N SER A 228 31.45 20.51 15.55
CA SER A 228 31.33 19.61 16.70
C SER A 228 29.89 19.38 17.18
N PHE A 229 28.94 20.22 16.74
CA PHE A 229 27.52 20.04 17.05
C PHE A 229 26.82 19.01 16.15
N PHE A 230 27.39 18.71 14.97
CA PHE A 230 26.81 17.77 14.01
C PHE A 230 27.36 16.36 14.24
N ASP A 231 26.47 15.44 14.59
CA ASP A 231 26.80 14.02 14.71
C ASP A 231 26.70 13.35 13.34
N GLU A 232 27.73 12.59 12.95
CA GLU A 232 27.79 11.90 11.66
C GLU A 232 26.59 10.98 11.41
N ARG A 233 25.96 10.44 12.46
CA ARG A 233 24.78 9.57 12.35
C ARG A 233 23.52 10.28 11.82
N PHE A 234 23.50 11.61 11.83
CA PHE A 234 22.39 12.44 11.36
C PHE A 234 22.75 13.29 10.13
N LEU A 235 23.89 12.98 9.50
CA LEU A 235 24.33 13.58 8.24
C LEU A 235 24.08 12.62 7.10
N PHE A 236 22.92 12.75 6.47
CA PHE A 236 22.47 11.86 5.40
C PHE A 236 22.77 12.48 4.02
N THR A 237 23.03 11.61 3.05
CA THR A 237 23.19 12.03 1.66
C THR A 237 21.92 11.72 0.88
N ALA A 238 21.56 12.58 -0.07
CA ALA A 238 20.36 12.46 -0.91
C ALA A 238 20.44 11.32 -1.94
N VAL A 239 21.42 10.44 -1.78
CA VAL A 239 21.94 9.60 -2.84
C VAL A 239 22.08 8.19 -2.33
N GLU A 240 21.42 7.28 -3.03
CA GLU A 240 22.21 6.31 -3.77
C GLU A 240 22.00 6.46 -5.28
N ARG A 241 22.98 7.18 -5.85
CA ARG A 241 23.48 7.39 -7.22
C ARG A 241 22.45 7.40 -8.36
N SER A 242 22.66 8.24 -9.37
CA SER A 242 21.93 8.16 -10.65
C SER A 242 21.73 6.70 -11.04
N THR A 243 20.52 6.32 -11.45
CA THR A 243 20.14 4.96 -11.89
C THR A 243 21.29 4.15 -12.48
N VAL A 244 22.06 4.72 -13.41
CA VAL A 244 23.24 4.09 -14.02
C VAL A 244 24.41 3.82 -13.06
N ALA A 245 24.82 4.81 -12.25
CA ALA A 245 25.94 4.66 -11.32
C ALA A 245 25.60 3.79 -10.09
N SER A 246 24.31 3.72 -9.74
CA SER A 246 23.79 2.75 -8.77
C SER A 246 23.89 1.33 -9.34
N MET A 247 23.33 1.10 -10.54
CA MET A 247 23.44 -0.16 -11.28
C MET A 247 24.90 -0.63 -11.41
N ASN A 248 25.81 0.25 -11.84
CA ASN A 248 27.23 -0.06 -12.00
C ASN A 248 27.91 -0.43 -10.68
N ARG A 249 27.49 0.15 -9.55
CA ARG A 249 28.02 -0.22 -8.23
C ARG A 249 27.56 -1.60 -7.81
N HIS A 250 26.26 -1.89 -7.92
CA HIS A 250 25.72 -3.21 -7.64
C HIS A 250 26.38 -4.27 -8.51
N LEU A 251 26.62 -3.97 -9.79
CA LEU A 251 27.38 -4.84 -10.68
C LEU A 251 28.84 -5.05 -10.23
N ALA A 252 29.50 -4.03 -9.68
CA ALA A 252 30.86 -4.13 -9.15
C ALA A 252 30.92 -4.94 -7.85
N GLU A 253 29.89 -4.84 -7.00
CA GLU A 253 29.75 -5.58 -5.74
C GLU A 253 29.24 -7.02 -5.92
N GLY A 254 28.80 -7.38 -7.13
CA GLY A 254 28.23 -8.70 -7.43
C GLY A 254 26.74 -8.84 -7.09
N ASN A 255 26.07 -7.74 -6.73
CA ASN A 255 24.64 -7.65 -6.42
C ASN A 255 23.82 -7.48 -7.72
N ILE A 256 23.89 -8.45 -8.62
CA ILE A 256 23.31 -8.35 -9.98
C ILE A 256 21.78 -8.24 -9.97
N GLY A 257 21.11 -8.90 -9.02
CA GLY A 257 19.66 -8.81 -8.83
C GLY A 257 19.22 -7.39 -8.49
N GLU A 258 19.96 -6.72 -7.60
CA GLU A 258 19.74 -5.31 -7.26
C GLU A 258 19.96 -4.40 -8.48
N ALA A 259 21.03 -4.63 -9.24
CA ALA A 259 21.27 -3.87 -10.47
C ALA A 259 20.12 -4.01 -11.48
N LEU A 260 19.55 -5.22 -11.61
CA LEU A 260 18.40 -5.45 -12.47
C LEU A 260 17.12 -4.81 -11.90
N TYR A 261 16.94 -4.80 -10.59
CA TYR A 261 15.82 -4.12 -9.94
C TYR A 261 15.88 -2.60 -10.17
N GLU A 262 17.04 -1.98 -9.98
CA GLU A 262 17.30 -0.57 -10.29
C GLU A 262 16.96 -0.24 -11.75
N TRP A 263 17.37 -1.11 -12.68
CA TRP A 263 17.06 -0.95 -14.10
C TRP A 263 15.56 -0.94 -14.37
N ILE A 264 14.79 -1.80 -13.70
CA ILE A 264 13.34 -1.91 -13.87
C ILE A 264 12.62 -0.66 -13.36
N ILE A 265 13.08 -0.06 -12.27
CA ILE A 265 12.42 1.12 -11.67
C ILE A 265 12.84 2.46 -12.29
N ALA A 266 13.84 2.47 -13.18
CA ALA A 266 14.47 3.65 -13.77
C ALA A 266 13.63 4.42 -14.83
N ASP A 267 12.30 4.35 -14.81
CA ASP A 267 11.41 4.81 -15.91
C ASP A 267 11.66 6.24 -16.44
N GLU A 268 12.08 7.18 -15.59
CA GLU A 268 12.21 8.61 -15.94
C GLU A 268 13.67 9.12 -15.91
N GLU A 269 14.67 8.26 -15.73
CA GLU A 269 16.04 8.68 -15.38
C GLU A 269 17.09 8.50 -16.50
N TRP A 270 16.67 8.11 -17.69
CA TRP A 270 17.57 7.86 -18.82
C TRP A 270 17.93 9.10 -19.63
N GLU A 271 17.19 10.21 -19.49
CA GLU A 271 17.48 11.45 -20.22
C GLU A 271 18.82 12.06 -19.79
N GLY A 272 19.75 12.17 -20.74
CA GLY A 272 21.07 12.77 -20.52
C GLY A 272 22.18 11.82 -20.04
N GLN A 273 21.89 10.51 -19.92
CA GLN A 273 22.91 9.49 -19.66
C GLN A 273 23.70 9.13 -20.93
N GLN A 274 24.97 8.73 -20.75
CA GLN A 274 25.82 8.31 -21.87
C GLN A 274 25.49 6.89 -22.37
N GLU A 275 25.07 6.01 -21.47
CA GLU A 275 24.75 4.61 -21.75
C GLU A 275 23.24 4.44 -21.92
N THR A 276 22.80 3.66 -22.91
CA THR A 276 21.37 3.41 -23.14
C THR A 276 20.83 2.34 -22.18
N PRO A 277 19.50 2.31 -21.94
CA PRO A 277 18.88 1.25 -21.14
C PRO A 277 19.24 -0.15 -21.64
N GLU A 278 19.28 -0.36 -22.96
CA GLU A 278 19.59 -1.65 -23.59
C GLU A 278 21.04 -2.06 -23.38
N GLU A 279 21.98 -1.11 -23.44
CA GLU A 279 23.40 -1.35 -23.19
C GLU A 279 23.62 -1.81 -21.75
N ILE A 280 23.01 -1.13 -20.77
CA ILE A 280 23.13 -1.51 -19.36
C ILE A 280 22.47 -2.87 -19.11
N LEU A 281 21.27 -3.11 -19.64
CA LEU A 281 20.61 -4.40 -19.50
C LEU A 281 21.49 -5.52 -20.07
N HIS A 282 22.12 -5.30 -21.23
CA HIS A 282 23.05 -6.26 -21.81
C HIS A 282 24.23 -6.56 -20.86
N VAL A 283 24.80 -5.54 -20.22
CA VAL A 283 25.87 -5.72 -19.22
C VAL A 283 25.38 -6.50 -18.01
N ILE A 284 24.20 -6.16 -17.46
CA ILE A 284 23.59 -6.85 -16.33
C ILE A 284 23.39 -8.34 -16.66
N LEU A 285 22.76 -8.66 -17.78
CA LEU A 285 22.49 -10.05 -18.19
C LEU A 285 23.77 -10.82 -18.50
N LYS A 286 24.77 -10.16 -19.10
CA LYS A 286 26.09 -10.77 -19.33
C LYS A 286 26.77 -11.14 -18.02
N ARG A 287 26.70 -10.27 -17.01
CA ARG A 287 27.25 -10.54 -15.66
C ARG A 287 26.46 -11.64 -14.96
N LEU A 288 25.13 -11.63 -15.06
CA LEU A 288 24.27 -12.67 -14.47
C LEU A 288 24.66 -14.05 -15.02
N LYS A 289 24.81 -14.17 -16.34
CA LYS A 289 25.19 -15.42 -17.01
C LYS A 289 26.56 -15.97 -16.59
N GLN A 290 27.46 -15.12 -16.09
CA GLN A 290 28.78 -15.55 -15.60
C GLN A 290 28.71 -16.23 -14.24
N LEU A 291 27.61 -16.07 -13.49
CA LEU A 291 27.42 -16.72 -12.20
C LEU A 291 27.02 -18.20 -12.38
N PRO A 292 27.29 -19.08 -11.40
CA PRO A 292 26.68 -20.41 -11.34
C PRO A 292 25.15 -20.34 -11.24
N ASP A 293 24.44 -21.36 -11.73
CA ASP A 293 22.98 -21.37 -11.81
C ASP A 293 22.27 -21.07 -10.47
N PHE A 294 22.74 -21.66 -9.36
CA PHE A 294 22.20 -21.39 -8.02
C PHE A 294 22.35 -19.91 -7.62
N ALA A 295 23.48 -19.29 -7.96
CA ALA A 295 23.70 -17.88 -7.67
C ALA A 295 22.82 -16.99 -8.56
N GLN A 296 22.62 -17.36 -9.83
CA GLN A 296 21.66 -16.67 -10.70
C GLN A 296 20.24 -16.71 -10.11
N GLN A 297 19.78 -17.89 -9.68
CA GLN A 297 18.47 -18.05 -9.04
C GLN A 297 18.34 -17.20 -7.78
N THR A 298 19.38 -17.13 -6.95
CA THR A 298 19.40 -16.30 -5.75
C THR A 298 19.23 -14.81 -6.09
N GLN A 299 19.98 -14.31 -7.08
CA GLN A 299 19.89 -12.91 -7.52
C GLN A 299 18.50 -12.58 -8.07
N LEU A 300 17.93 -13.46 -8.89
CA LEU A 300 16.59 -13.30 -9.45
C LEU A 300 15.49 -13.36 -8.38
N SER A 301 15.64 -14.24 -7.38
CA SER A 301 14.69 -14.36 -6.26
C SER A 301 14.71 -13.11 -5.37
N GLY A 302 15.89 -12.52 -5.11
CA GLY A 302 16.02 -11.25 -4.39
C GLY A 302 15.22 -10.13 -5.07
N LEU A 303 15.37 -9.99 -6.39
CA LEU A 303 14.61 -9.04 -7.20
C LEU A 303 13.09 -9.26 -7.09
N LEU A 304 12.60 -10.50 -7.16
CA LEU A 304 11.18 -10.80 -7.04
C LEU A 304 10.63 -10.47 -5.65
N ASN A 305 11.45 -10.58 -4.59
CA ASN A 305 11.04 -10.21 -3.24
C ASN A 305 10.70 -8.71 -3.12
N HIS A 306 11.45 -7.81 -3.76
CA HIS A 306 11.11 -6.39 -3.78
C HIS A 306 9.74 -6.13 -4.43
N LEU A 307 9.47 -6.80 -5.55
CA LEU A 307 8.18 -6.71 -6.23
C LEU A 307 7.04 -7.33 -5.39
N ASN A 308 7.30 -8.40 -4.66
CA ASN A 308 6.34 -8.99 -3.72
C ASN A 308 6.00 -8.03 -2.57
N ILE A 309 6.99 -7.29 -2.05
CA ILE A 309 6.76 -6.26 -1.03
C ILE A 309 5.83 -5.15 -1.57
N LEU A 310 6.08 -4.68 -2.79
CA LEU A 310 5.22 -3.69 -3.45
C LEU A 310 3.77 -4.18 -3.62
N ILE A 311 3.56 -5.45 -3.96
CA ILE A 311 2.22 -6.02 -4.19
C ILE A 311 1.50 -6.32 -2.86
N GLN A 312 2.14 -7.07 -1.96
CA GLN A 312 1.48 -7.66 -0.80
C GLN A 312 1.41 -6.71 0.41
N HIS A 313 2.44 -5.86 0.60
CA HIS A 313 2.54 -5.00 1.77
C HIS A 313 2.16 -3.56 1.45
N GLU A 314 2.80 -2.96 0.45
CA GLU A 314 2.54 -1.55 0.08
C GLU A 314 1.27 -1.39 -0.76
N ARG A 315 0.78 -2.47 -1.38
CA ARG A 315 -0.41 -2.52 -2.24
C ARG A 315 -0.32 -1.53 -3.42
N GLN A 316 0.88 -1.32 -3.94
CA GLN A 316 1.20 -0.45 -5.08
C GLN A 316 1.00 -1.19 -6.41
N PHE A 317 -0.21 -1.68 -6.65
CA PHE A 317 -0.54 -2.60 -7.76
C PHE A 317 -0.21 -2.04 -9.15
N HIS A 318 -0.43 -0.74 -9.38
CA HIS A 318 -0.15 -0.10 -10.67
C HIS A 318 1.35 -0.09 -10.99
N LYS A 319 2.19 0.27 -10.02
CA LYS A 319 3.65 0.27 -10.20
C LYS A 319 4.21 -1.13 -10.37
N ALA A 320 3.76 -2.06 -9.53
CA ALA A 320 4.13 -3.46 -9.65
C ALA A 320 3.77 -4.01 -11.04
N LYS A 321 2.60 -3.65 -11.60
CA LYS A 321 2.20 -4.00 -12.98
C LYS A 321 3.24 -3.50 -13.99
N THR A 322 3.60 -2.22 -13.93
CA THR A 322 4.59 -1.61 -14.84
C THR A 322 5.93 -2.34 -14.79
N TYR A 323 6.45 -2.58 -13.60
CA TYR A 323 7.74 -3.25 -13.39
C TYR A 323 7.74 -4.70 -13.85
N LEU A 324 6.66 -5.43 -13.55
CA LEU A 324 6.52 -6.81 -13.99
C LEU A 324 6.32 -6.93 -15.52
N LEU A 325 5.64 -5.97 -16.16
CA LEU A 325 5.52 -5.94 -17.62
C LEU A 325 6.88 -5.69 -18.29
N LYS A 326 7.74 -4.84 -17.73
CA LYS A 326 9.13 -4.72 -18.21
C LYS A 326 9.90 -6.04 -18.12
N LEU A 327 9.74 -6.75 -17.01
CA LEU A 327 10.34 -8.08 -16.87
C LEU A 327 9.82 -9.02 -17.95
N GLN A 328 8.50 -9.08 -18.14
CA GLN A 328 7.85 -9.93 -19.12
C GLN A 328 8.28 -9.62 -20.56
N ASP A 329 8.20 -8.35 -20.95
CA ASP A 329 8.23 -7.94 -22.36
C ASP A 329 9.65 -7.62 -22.85
N ILE A 330 10.58 -7.33 -21.92
CA ILE A 330 11.95 -6.92 -22.26
C ILE A 330 12.98 -7.90 -21.66
N VAL A 331 12.98 -8.08 -20.34
CA VAL A 331 14.06 -8.80 -19.65
C VAL A 331 14.00 -10.31 -19.94
N ILE A 332 12.84 -10.95 -19.82
CA ILE A 332 12.67 -12.39 -20.09
C ILE A 332 13.05 -12.73 -21.54
N PRO A 333 12.59 -12.00 -22.58
CA PRO A 333 13.05 -12.20 -23.95
C PRO A 333 14.58 -12.06 -24.10
N ALA A 334 15.19 -11.03 -23.51
CA ALA A 334 16.63 -10.82 -23.57
C ALA A 334 17.43 -11.95 -22.86
N MET A 335 16.91 -12.47 -21.73
CA MET A 335 17.47 -13.63 -21.04
C MET A 335 17.42 -14.88 -21.92
N LYS A 336 16.27 -15.16 -22.55
CA LYS A 336 16.09 -16.31 -23.47
C LYS A 336 17.03 -16.21 -24.67
N GLN A 337 17.14 -15.03 -25.29
CA GLN A 337 18.10 -14.79 -26.39
C GLN A 337 19.55 -15.01 -25.96
N SER A 338 19.86 -14.70 -24.70
CA SER A 338 21.17 -14.95 -24.10
C SER A 338 21.38 -16.42 -23.67
N GLY A 339 20.40 -17.30 -23.88
CA GLY A 339 20.46 -18.73 -23.54
C GLY A 339 20.25 -19.04 -22.04
N MET A 340 19.76 -18.09 -21.25
CA MET A 340 19.41 -18.30 -19.84
C MET A 340 17.95 -18.76 -19.73
N ASN A 341 17.73 -20.01 -19.37
CA ASN A 341 16.39 -20.61 -19.27
C ASN A 341 16.01 -20.85 -17.80
N HIS A 342 15.69 -19.77 -17.08
CA HIS A 342 15.22 -19.82 -15.69
C HIS A 342 13.70 -19.91 -15.65
N TYR A 343 13.16 -21.11 -15.84
CA TYR A 343 11.71 -21.32 -15.94
C TYR A 343 10.97 -20.96 -14.66
N GLU A 344 11.57 -21.18 -13.48
CA GLU A 344 11.01 -20.77 -12.19
C GLU A 344 10.82 -19.25 -12.14
N PHE A 345 11.87 -18.48 -12.47
CA PHE A 345 11.80 -17.02 -12.51
C PHE A 345 10.77 -16.52 -13.52
N PHE A 346 10.75 -17.09 -14.74
CA PHE A 346 9.78 -16.69 -15.76
C PHE A 346 8.36 -16.94 -15.29
N PHE A 347 8.11 -18.10 -14.70
CA PHE A 347 6.81 -18.44 -14.14
C PHE A 347 6.41 -17.50 -13.01
N ASP A 348 7.31 -17.18 -12.08
CA ASP A 348 7.01 -16.27 -10.97
C ASP A 348 6.63 -14.87 -11.46
N VAL A 349 7.32 -14.32 -12.47
CA VAL A 349 6.94 -13.03 -13.06
C VAL A 349 5.50 -13.07 -13.57
N HIS A 350 5.13 -14.11 -14.31
CA HIS A 350 3.76 -14.28 -14.81
C HIS A 350 2.75 -14.56 -13.69
N LEU A 351 3.11 -15.34 -12.67
CA LEU A 351 2.26 -15.63 -11.52
C LEU A 351 2.03 -14.37 -10.67
N MET A 352 3.03 -13.50 -10.53
CA MET A 352 2.92 -12.21 -9.86
C MET A 352 2.07 -11.23 -10.67
N LEU A 353 2.18 -11.20 -12.01
CA LEU A 353 1.27 -10.42 -12.87
C LEU A 353 -0.16 -10.93 -12.76
N PHE A 354 -0.35 -12.25 -12.80
CA PHE A 354 -1.65 -12.88 -12.59
C PHE A 354 -2.23 -12.52 -11.20
N THR A 355 -1.37 -12.52 -10.18
CA THR A 355 -1.74 -12.14 -8.82
C THR A 355 -2.17 -10.68 -8.76
N ASN A 356 -1.38 -9.78 -9.31
CA ASN A 356 -1.67 -8.35 -9.37
C ASN A 356 -2.98 -8.07 -10.13
N ALA A 357 -3.17 -8.69 -11.29
CA ALA A 357 -4.36 -8.55 -12.12
C ALA A 357 -5.63 -8.97 -11.36
N THR A 358 -5.57 -10.09 -10.65
CA THR A 358 -6.69 -10.59 -9.84
C THR A 358 -7.03 -9.66 -8.66
N HIS A 359 -6.03 -9.01 -8.03
CA HIS A 359 -6.28 -8.00 -7.00
C HIS A 359 -6.95 -6.73 -7.56
N GLN A 360 -6.59 -6.36 -8.80
CA GLN A 360 -7.20 -5.24 -9.52
C GLN A 360 -8.54 -5.61 -10.19
N GLY A 361 -8.93 -6.90 -10.18
CA GLY A 361 -10.09 -7.43 -10.90
C GLY A 361 -9.97 -7.38 -12.44
N ASP A 362 -8.75 -7.23 -12.96
CA ASP A 362 -8.41 -7.23 -14.39
C ASP A 362 -8.38 -8.68 -14.90
N ILE A 363 -9.57 -9.19 -15.25
CA ILE A 363 -9.77 -10.58 -15.66
C ILE A 363 -9.04 -10.91 -16.97
N GLU A 364 -9.00 -9.98 -17.93
CA GLU A 364 -8.38 -10.23 -19.24
C GLU A 364 -6.86 -10.40 -19.09
N LEU A 365 -6.22 -9.51 -18.32
CA LEU A 365 -4.82 -9.69 -17.99
C LEU A 365 -4.61 -10.99 -17.22
N ALA A 366 -5.46 -11.31 -16.25
CA ALA A 366 -5.35 -12.56 -15.50
C ALA A 366 -5.38 -13.80 -16.40
N GLU A 367 -6.32 -13.91 -17.33
CA GLU A 367 -6.42 -15.03 -18.28
C GLU A 367 -5.18 -15.11 -19.19
N THR A 368 -4.69 -13.97 -19.66
CA THR A 368 -3.47 -13.89 -20.48
C THR A 368 -2.27 -14.46 -19.71
N GLN A 369 -2.10 -14.04 -18.46
CA GLN A 369 -0.99 -14.49 -17.61
C GLN A 369 -1.11 -15.96 -17.21
N MET A 370 -2.34 -16.46 -17.01
CA MET A 370 -2.59 -17.89 -16.80
C MET A 370 -2.12 -18.73 -17.99
N GLN A 371 -2.37 -18.28 -19.22
CA GLN A 371 -1.88 -18.97 -20.42
C GLN A 371 -0.35 -19.05 -20.44
N TYR A 372 0.34 -17.94 -20.13
CA TYR A 372 1.80 -17.95 -20.00
C TYR A 372 2.28 -18.91 -18.91
N CYS A 373 1.69 -18.87 -17.71
CA CYS A 373 2.04 -19.78 -16.61
C CYS A 373 1.93 -21.25 -17.04
N ARG A 374 0.85 -21.63 -17.74
CA ARG A 374 0.63 -22.99 -18.24
C ARG A 374 1.71 -23.48 -19.19
N THR A 375 2.39 -22.59 -19.92
CA THR A 375 3.50 -23.00 -20.80
C THR A 375 4.72 -23.51 -20.01
N TYR A 376 4.87 -23.08 -18.74
CA TYR A 376 6.00 -23.47 -17.89
C TYR A 376 5.68 -24.65 -16.96
N LEU A 377 4.41 -24.88 -16.63
CA LEU A 377 3.99 -25.95 -15.70
C LEU A 377 4.57 -27.34 -16.03
N PRO A 378 4.60 -27.83 -17.29
CA PRO A 378 5.15 -29.16 -17.59
C PRO A 378 6.64 -29.30 -17.28
N LYS A 379 7.39 -28.19 -17.29
CA LYS A 379 8.81 -28.17 -16.90
C LYS A 379 8.97 -28.11 -15.39
N LEU A 380 8.16 -27.30 -14.71
CA LEU A 380 8.19 -27.18 -13.25
C LEU A 380 7.70 -28.46 -12.56
N SER A 381 6.74 -29.17 -13.14
CA SER A 381 6.22 -30.42 -12.56
C SER A 381 7.20 -31.59 -12.66
N GLN A 382 8.30 -31.45 -13.42
CA GLN A 382 9.34 -32.47 -13.54
C GLN A 382 10.37 -32.42 -12.40
N ARG A 383 10.32 -31.37 -11.57
CA ARG A 383 11.26 -31.16 -10.46
C ARG A 383 10.48 -31.05 -9.15
N TRP A 384 10.90 -31.82 -8.15
CA TRP A 384 10.27 -31.80 -6.84
C TRP A 384 10.39 -30.43 -6.18
N GLU A 385 11.54 -29.77 -6.37
CA GLU A 385 11.86 -28.47 -5.76
C GLU A 385 10.91 -27.34 -6.23
N SER A 386 10.37 -27.43 -7.44
CA SER A 386 9.40 -26.47 -7.98
C SER A 386 7.95 -26.91 -7.82
N PHE A 387 7.68 -28.06 -7.21
CA PHE A 387 6.32 -28.57 -7.09
C PHE A 387 5.42 -27.66 -6.25
N GLY A 388 5.97 -27.00 -5.23
CA GLY A 388 5.25 -25.99 -4.44
C GLY A 388 4.70 -24.85 -5.31
N MET A 389 5.45 -24.39 -6.31
CA MET A 389 5.03 -23.35 -7.25
C MET A 389 3.85 -23.81 -8.12
N VAL A 390 3.87 -25.08 -8.53
CA VAL A 390 2.78 -25.70 -9.30
C VAL A 390 1.49 -25.73 -8.47
N LEU A 391 1.58 -26.09 -7.18
CA LEU A 391 0.44 -26.10 -6.27
C LEU A 391 -0.12 -24.68 -6.04
N ASP A 392 0.75 -23.69 -5.80
CA ASP A 392 0.32 -22.29 -5.63
C ASP A 392 -0.40 -21.75 -6.88
N TYR A 393 0.00 -22.17 -8.09
CA TYR A 393 -0.72 -21.80 -9.32
C TYR A 393 -2.15 -22.33 -9.34
N PHE A 394 -2.40 -23.59 -8.98
CA PHE A 394 -3.76 -24.15 -9.00
C PHE A 394 -4.67 -23.51 -7.95
N VAL A 395 -4.12 -23.13 -6.78
CA VAL A 395 -4.83 -22.29 -5.81
C VAL A 395 -5.17 -20.94 -6.45
N ARG A 396 -4.21 -20.28 -7.12
CA ARG A 396 -4.44 -18.97 -7.72
C ARG A 396 -5.43 -18.99 -8.87
N GLU A 397 -5.37 -20.01 -9.71
CA GLU A 397 -6.35 -20.29 -10.75
C GLU A 397 -7.76 -20.42 -10.15
N SER A 398 -7.89 -21.11 -9.02
CA SER A 398 -9.17 -21.26 -8.34
C SER A 398 -9.68 -19.96 -7.74
N VAL A 399 -8.81 -19.09 -7.24
CA VAL A 399 -9.19 -17.71 -6.84
C VAL A 399 -9.69 -16.91 -8.04
N HIS A 400 -9.10 -17.08 -9.22
CA HIS A 400 -9.62 -16.45 -10.45
C HIS A 400 -10.99 -17.00 -10.85
N LEU A 401 -11.22 -18.31 -10.74
CA LEU A 401 -12.52 -18.92 -11.00
C LEU A 401 -13.61 -18.39 -10.05
N ILE A 402 -13.27 -18.13 -8.77
CA ILE A 402 -14.17 -17.43 -7.84
C ILE A 402 -14.56 -16.04 -8.38
N ASN A 403 -13.59 -15.26 -8.85
CA ASN A 403 -13.82 -13.92 -9.41
C ASN A 403 -14.60 -13.93 -10.73
N SER A 404 -14.58 -15.07 -11.43
CA SER A 404 -15.33 -15.35 -12.66
C SER A 404 -16.65 -16.11 -12.41
N TYR A 405 -17.04 -16.29 -11.14
CA TYR A 405 -18.30 -16.91 -10.70
C TYR A 405 -18.44 -18.42 -11.02
N ASP A 406 -17.33 -19.13 -11.26
CA ASP A 406 -17.34 -20.58 -11.51
C ASP A 406 -17.06 -21.40 -10.24
N TYR A 407 -17.99 -21.36 -9.29
CA TYR A 407 -17.81 -21.97 -7.97
C TYR A 407 -17.73 -23.50 -8.00
N ASN A 408 -18.37 -24.15 -8.97
CA ASN A 408 -18.32 -25.61 -9.09
C ASN A 408 -16.94 -26.06 -9.58
N ALA A 409 -16.36 -25.38 -10.58
CA ALA A 409 -15.00 -25.68 -11.01
C ALA A 409 -13.97 -25.48 -9.90
N VAL A 410 -14.17 -24.46 -9.03
CA VAL A 410 -13.34 -24.27 -7.83
C VAL A 410 -13.39 -25.49 -6.91
N ILE A 411 -14.59 -25.98 -6.61
CA ILE A 411 -14.76 -27.15 -5.74
C ILE A 411 -14.10 -28.39 -6.35
N ASP A 412 -14.31 -28.64 -7.64
CA ASP A 412 -13.72 -29.79 -8.33
C ASP A 412 -12.19 -29.72 -8.33
N ASN A 413 -11.61 -28.56 -8.62
CA ASN A 413 -10.16 -28.36 -8.60
C ASN A 413 -9.58 -28.52 -7.19
N MET A 414 -10.22 -27.94 -6.17
CA MET A 414 -9.74 -28.03 -4.79
C MET A 414 -9.91 -29.43 -4.20
N ASN A 415 -10.93 -30.20 -4.62
CA ASN A 415 -11.06 -31.61 -4.27
C ASN A 415 -9.90 -32.43 -4.84
N GLN A 416 -9.52 -32.19 -6.09
CA GLN A 416 -8.37 -32.87 -6.71
C GLN A 416 -7.06 -32.53 -5.98
N MET A 417 -6.87 -31.25 -5.63
CA MET A 417 -5.69 -30.82 -4.87
C MET A 417 -5.64 -31.38 -3.45
N GLU A 418 -6.77 -31.40 -2.73
CA GLU A 418 -6.85 -32.02 -1.41
C GLU A 418 -6.45 -33.49 -1.47
N ASN A 419 -7.03 -34.25 -2.41
CA ASN A 419 -6.71 -35.67 -2.58
C ASN A 419 -5.23 -35.88 -2.86
N LEU A 420 -4.63 -35.07 -3.74
CA LEU A 420 -3.19 -35.13 -4.04
C LEU A 420 -2.35 -34.88 -2.78
N LEU A 421 -2.68 -33.83 -2.01
CA LEU A 421 -1.93 -33.47 -0.80
C LEU A 421 -2.07 -34.54 0.28
N GLN A 422 -3.29 -35.02 0.56
CA GLN A 422 -3.54 -36.08 1.54
C GLN A 422 -2.78 -37.35 1.18
N ASN A 423 -2.93 -37.83 -0.06
CA ASN A 423 -2.22 -39.01 -0.53
C ASN A 423 -0.69 -38.85 -0.43
N THR A 424 -0.16 -37.65 -0.64
CA THR A 424 1.28 -37.39 -0.53
C THR A 424 1.74 -37.41 0.93
N ILE A 425 0.97 -36.78 1.82
CA ILE A 425 1.24 -36.71 3.27
C ILE A 425 1.21 -38.10 3.90
N GLU A 426 0.22 -38.92 3.53
CA GLU A 426 0.05 -40.29 4.04
C GLU A 426 1.19 -41.24 3.64
N LEU A 427 1.96 -40.92 2.59
CA LEU A 427 3.13 -41.71 2.20
C LEU A 427 4.34 -41.49 3.11
N PHE A 428 4.44 -40.36 3.82
CA PHE A 428 5.65 -40.04 4.59
C PHE A 428 5.93 -41.02 5.73
N PRO A 429 4.97 -41.39 6.61
CA PRO A 429 5.25 -42.38 7.64
C PRO A 429 5.53 -43.76 7.06
N LEU A 430 4.97 -44.11 5.90
CA LEU A 430 5.27 -45.39 5.24
C LEU A 430 6.70 -45.43 4.70
N ALA A 431 7.19 -44.30 4.18
CA ALA A 431 8.50 -44.20 3.56
C ALA A 431 9.64 -43.96 4.56
N LEU A 432 9.36 -43.32 5.70
CA LEU A 432 10.36 -42.83 6.66
C LEU A 432 10.15 -43.40 8.07
N GLN A 433 9.36 -44.46 8.21
CA GLN A 433 8.93 -45.03 9.50
C GLN A 433 10.08 -45.32 10.47
N ASP A 434 11.21 -45.79 9.95
CA ASP A 434 12.37 -46.20 10.74
C ASP A 434 13.37 -45.06 11.01
N GLU A 435 13.21 -43.91 10.34
CA GLU A 435 14.14 -42.77 10.38
C GLU A 435 13.57 -41.59 11.17
N LEU A 436 12.25 -41.38 11.11
CA LEU A 436 11.57 -40.23 11.70
C LEU A 436 10.23 -40.63 12.34
N GLU A 437 10.02 -40.23 13.59
CA GLU A 437 8.69 -40.24 14.21
C GLU A 437 7.84 -39.12 13.60
N ILE A 438 7.09 -39.44 12.55
CA ILE A 438 6.23 -38.48 11.85
C ILE A 438 4.83 -38.52 12.46
N ASP A 439 4.50 -37.47 13.20
CA ASP A 439 3.14 -37.22 13.67
C ASP A 439 2.35 -36.46 12.58
N ILE A 440 1.62 -37.21 11.76
CA ILE A 440 0.77 -36.62 10.71
C ILE A 440 -0.31 -35.71 11.30
N GLU A 441 -0.84 -36.03 12.49
CA GLU A 441 -1.94 -35.28 13.08
C GLU A 441 -1.53 -33.84 13.42
N HIS A 442 -0.27 -33.64 13.76
CA HIS A 442 0.32 -32.33 14.07
C HIS A 442 1.12 -31.72 12.92
N MET A 443 1.20 -32.39 11.77
CA MET A 443 1.90 -31.83 10.61
C MET A 443 1.07 -30.73 9.95
N ASN A 444 1.57 -29.50 9.98
CA ASN A 444 0.93 -28.36 9.32
C ASN A 444 1.37 -28.24 7.86
N ALA A 445 0.40 -28.11 6.95
CA ALA A 445 0.67 -27.84 5.54
C ALA A 445 -0.09 -26.58 5.08
N ALA A 446 0.58 -25.42 5.07
CA ALA A 446 -0.05 -24.14 4.71
C ALA A 446 -0.73 -24.15 3.33
N ILE A 447 -0.15 -24.86 2.34
CA ILE A 447 -0.78 -25.04 1.02
C ILE A 447 -2.11 -25.82 1.11
N TYR A 448 -2.19 -26.81 2.00
CA TYR A 448 -3.44 -27.54 2.25
C TYR A 448 -4.48 -26.62 2.91
N GLY A 449 -4.05 -25.80 3.87
CA GLY A 449 -4.89 -24.73 4.43
C GLY A 449 -5.44 -23.79 3.35
N LYS A 450 -4.63 -23.37 2.37
CA LYS A 450 -5.06 -22.52 1.24
C LYS A 450 -6.08 -23.23 0.33
N VAL A 451 -5.90 -24.52 0.04
CA VAL A 451 -6.85 -25.32 -0.76
C VAL A 451 -8.23 -25.34 -0.09
N LEU A 452 -8.28 -25.70 1.19
CA LEU A 452 -9.50 -25.70 2.00
C LEU A 452 -10.10 -24.29 2.11
N GLY A 453 -9.24 -23.29 2.33
CA GLY A 453 -9.58 -21.87 2.39
C GLY A 453 -10.22 -21.32 1.10
N THR A 454 -9.87 -21.90 -0.05
CA THR A 454 -10.43 -21.52 -1.35
C THR A 454 -11.75 -22.25 -1.60
N ARG A 455 -11.82 -23.56 -1.29
CA ARG A 455 -13.05 -24.35 -1.44
C ARG A 455 -14.18 -23.87 -0.54
N LEU A 456 -13.89 -23.49 0.71
CA LEU A 456 -14.91 -22.98 1.63
C LEU A 456 -15.54 -21.68 1.14
N GLN A 457 -14.81 -20.83 0.39
CA GLN A 457 -15.36 -19.60 -0.16
C GLN A 457 -16.40 -19.93 -1.23
N ALA A 458 -16.09 -20.87 -2.12
CA ALA A 458 -17.04 -21.37 -3.11
C ALA A 458 -18.29 -21.98 -2.46
N HIS A 459 -18.13 -22.81 -1.41
CA HIS A 459 -19.26 -23.32 -0.64
C HIS A 459 -20.09 -22.21 0.02
N THR A 460 -19.43 -21.21 0.59
CA THR A 460 -20.10 -20.05 1.22
C THR A 460 -20.95 -19.30 0.20
N TYR A 461 -20.45 -19.09 -1.02
CA TYR A 461 -21.18 -18.39 -2.08
C TYR A 461 -22.36 -19.19 -2.62
N LEU A 462 -22.15 -20.49 -2.88
CA LEU A 462 -23.24 -21.40 -3.29
C LEU A 462 -24.32 -21.57 -2.22
N SER A 463 -24.02 -21.26 -0.95
CA SER A 463 -24.99 -21.38 0.15
C SER A 463 -26.23 -20.48 0.00
N ARG A 464 -26.14 -19.43 -0.82
CA ARG A 464 -27.26 -18.53 -1.09
C ARG A 464 -28.35 -19.18 -1.94
N ALA A 465 -27.97 -20.16 -2.78
CA ALA A 465 -28.91 -21.03 -3.49
C ALA A 465 -29.18 -22.33 -2.71
N GLU A 466 -28.17 -22.87 -2.02
CA GLU A 466 -28.24 -24.18 -1.37
C GLU A 466 -27.67 -24.13 0.06
N LYS A 467 -28.51 -23.81 1.06
CA LYS A 467 -28.07 -23.57 2.45
C LYS A 467 -27.30 -24.73 3.11
N SER A 468 -27.49 -25.97 2.65
CA SER A 468 -26.71 -27.15 3.09
C SER A 468 -25.20 -26.97 2.92
N ARG A 469 -24.75 -26.15 1.95
CA ARG A 469 -23.33 -25.86 1.67
C ARG A 469 -22.61 -25.18 2.83
N LEU A 470 -23.32 -24.53 3.74
CA LEU A 470 -22.72 -23.93 4.94
C LEU A 470 -22.06 -24.98 5.83
N ALA A 471 -22.59 -26.20 5.92
CA ALA A 471 -21.98 -27.26 6.70
C ALA A 471 -20.60 -27.65 6.14
N LEU A 472 -20.48 -27.76 4.82
CA LEU A 472 -19.20 -28.04 4.14
C LEU A 472 -18.20 -26.89 4.33
N ALA A 473 -18.64 -25.64 4.22
CA ALA A 473 -17.78 -24.48 4.46
C ALA A 473 -17.24 -24.44 5.90
N ARG A 474 -18.06 -24.83 6.89
CA ARG A 474 -17.64 -24.92 8.29
C ARG A 474 -16.57 -26.01 8.49
N GLU A 475 -16.79 -27.19 7.91
CA GLU A 475 -15.85 -28.31 7.96
C GLU A 475 -14.49 -27.92 7.35
N ASP A 476 -14.49 -27.33 6.15
CA ASP A 476 -13.27 -26.85 5.50
C ASP A 476 -12.58 -25.78 6.34
N SER A 477 -13.33 -24.88 6.96
CA SER A 477 -12.74 -23.86 7.84
C SER A 477 -12.07 -24.47 9.07
N GLU A 478 -12.65 -25.49 9.68
CA GLU A 478 -12.08 -26.16 10.85
C GLU A 478 -10.81 -26.92 10.48
N LYS A 479 -10.81 -27.62 9.34
CA LYS A 479 -9.62 -28.28 8.81
C LYS A 479 -8.53 -27.28 8.45
N ALA A 480 -8.87 -26.18 7.77
CA ALA A 480 -7.91 -25.15 7.35
C ALA A 480 -7.20 -24.50 8.54
N LEU A 481 -7.92 -24.20 9.64
CA LEU A 481 -7.34 -23.61 10.85
C LEU A 481 -6.27 -24.51 11.51
N LYS A 482 -6.35 -25.83 11.33
CA LYS A 482 -5.33 -26.77 11.81
C LYS A 482 -4.07 -26.78 10.94
N GLN A 483 -4.11 -26.18 9.75
CA GLN A 483 -3.00 -26.20 8.79
C GLN A 483 -2.13 -24.94 8.83
N PHE A 484 -2.65 -23.83 9.37
CA PHE A 484 -1.95 -22.55 9.39
C PHE A 484 -1.19 -22.33 10.71
N VAL A 485 0.09 -21.97 10.58
CA VAL A 485 0.94 -21.53 11.71
C VAL A 485 1.07 -20.01 11.73
N ASN A 486 1.03 -19.36 10.56
CA ASN A 486 1.11 -17.90 10.45
C ASN A 486 -0.18 -17.24 10.97
N GLU A 487 -0.04 -16.31 11.92
CA GLU A 487 -1.16 -15.59 12.52
C GLU A 487 -2.01 -14.82 11.50
N THR A 488 -1.42 -14.33 10.42
CA THR A 488 -2.13 -13.60 9.36
C THR A 488 -3.09 -14.52 8.60
N ASP A 489 -2.66 -15.73 8.27
CA ASP A 489 -3.51 -16.71 7.60
C ASP A 489 -4.60 -17.22 8.54
N VAL A 490 -4.27 -17.42 9.82
CA VAL A 490 -5.26 -17.76 10.87
C VAL A 490 -6.30 -16.66 11.03
N ALA A 491 -5.89 -15.39 11.10
CA ALA A 491 -6.78 -14.25 11.21
C ALA A 491 -7.74 -14.15 10.01
N ARG A 492 -7.21 -14.27 8.78
CA ARG A 492 -8.01 -14.29 7.55
C ARG A 492 -9.00 -15.45 7.54
N GLN A 493 -8.57 -16.64 7.96
CA GLN A 493 -9.43 -17.81 8.02
C GLN A 493 -10.57 -17.63 9.05
N ARG A 494 -10.30 -16.99 10.19
CA ARG A 494 -11.34 -16.61 11.18
C ARG A 494 -12.32 -15.57 10.63
N GLN A 495 -11.85 -14.63 9.79
CA GLN A 495 -12.73 -13.70 9.07
C GLN A 495 -13.67 -14.42 8.09
N TYR A 496 -13.17 -15.41 7.34
CA TYR A 496 -14.04 -16.25 6.52
C TYR A 496 -15.04 -17.06 7.35
N ARG A 497 -14.64 -17.56 8.53
CA ARG A 497 -15.59 -18.22 9.44
C ARG A 497 -16.68 -17.27 9.94
N SER A 498 -16.33 -16.02 10.24
CA SER A 498 -17.31 -14.97 10.56
C SER A 498 -18.33 -14.78 9.43
N GLN A 499 -17.89 -14.78 8.17
CA GLN A 499 -18.78 -14.68 7.01
C GLN A 499 -19.72 -15.89 6.88
N ILE A 500 -19.22 -17.11 7.08
CA ILE A 500 -20.05 -18.33 7.05
C ILE A 500 -21.19 -18.24 8.07
N GLU A 501 -20.88 -17.84 9.30
CA GLU A 501 -21.90 -17.72 10.34
C GLU A 501 -22.88 -16.57 10.07
N CYS A 502 -22.42 -15.48 9.45
CA CYS A 502 -23.29 -14.40 8.97
C CYS A 502 -24.30 -14.89 7.93
N GLU A 503 -23.85 -15.66 6.93
CA GLU A 503 -24.73 -16.24 5.90
C GLU A 503 -25.70 -17.31 6.46
N ALA A 504 -25.36 -17.88 7.61
CA ALA A 504 -26.22 -18.78 8.38
C ALA A 504 -27.24 -18.06 9.28
N GLY A 505 -27.23 -16.73 9.35
CA GLY A 505 -28.06 -15.95 10.28
C GLY A 505 -27.61 -16.05 11.75
N GLN A 506 -26.43 -16.59 12.02
CA GLN A 506 -25.86 -16.74 13.36
C GLN A 506 -25.00 -15.51 13.72
N PHE A 507 -25.65 -14.35 13.85
CA PHE A 507 -24.96 -13.06 13.93
C PHE A 507 -24.05 -12.89 15.14
N LEU A 508 -24.44 -13.42 16.30
CA LEU A 508 -23.59 -13.39 17.50
C LEU A 508 -22.32 -14.24 17.33
N GLU A 509 -22.45 -15.44 16.75
CA GLU A 509 -21.29 -16.29 16.46
C GLU A 509 -20.40 -15.68 15.38
N SER A 510 -20.99 -15.04 14.37
CA SER A 510 -20.27 -14.26 13.37
C SER A 510 -19.42 -13.16 14.02
N LEU A 511 -19.98 -12.41 14.98
CA LEU A 511 -19.25 -11.40 15.74
C LEU A 511 -18.11 -11.99 16.56
N LYS A 512 -18.34 -13.11 17.26
CA LYS A 512 -17.29 -13.79 18.04
C LYS A 512 -16.14 -14.25 17.17
N TRP A 513 -16.42 -14.85 16.00
CA TRP A 513 -15.36 -15.22 15.05
C TRP A 513 -14.59 -14.01 14.51
N LEU A 514 -15.26 -12.88 14.33
CA LEU A 514 -14.58 -11.63 13.98
C LEU A 514 -13.68 -11.15 15.13
N GLY A 515 -14.14 -11.24 16.38
CA GLY A 515 -13.31 -11.00 17.58
C GLY A 515 -12.09 -11.91 17.63
N ARG A 516 -12.26 -13.21 17.37
CA ARG A 516 -11.16 -14.17 17.28
C ARG A 516 -10.14 -13.80 16.20
N SER A 517 -10.57 -13.21 15.09
CA SER A 517 -9.63 -12.80 14.04
C SER A 517 -8.61 -11.74 14.51
N VAL A 518 -8.93 -11.02 15.58
CA VAL A 518 -8.06 -10.04 16.25
C VAL A 518 -7.66 -10.49 17.67
N ASN A 519 -7.71 -11.80 17.92
CA ASN A 519 -7.33 -12.45 19.19
C ASN A 519 -8.12 -11.96 20.42
N VAL A 520 -9.41 -11.68 20.24
CA VAL A 520 -10.33 -11.30 21.33
C VAL A 520 -11.43 -12.36 21.47
N GLU A 521 -11.54 -12.97 22.66
CA GLU A 521 -12.60 -13.93 23.00
C GLU A 521 -13.70 -13.23 23.83
N THR A 522 -14.45 -12.34 23.18
CA THR A 522 -15.56 -11.58 23.78
C THR A 522 -16.72 -11.45 22.77
N ASP A 523 -17.91 -11.13 23.24
CA ASP A 523 -19.03 -10.66 22.40
C ASP A 523 -19.31 -9.15 22.58
N GLU A 524 -18.46 -8.46 23.33
CA GLU A 524 -18.50 -7.01 23.48
C GLU A 524 -18.01 -6.30 22.21
N VAL A 525 -18.97 -5.88 21.38
CA VAL A 525 -18.76 -5.16 20.11
C VAL A 525 -17.68 -4.08 20.20
N ALA A 526 -17.72 -3.28 21.27
CA ALA A 526 -16.80 -2.16 21.47
C ALA A 526 -15.34 -2.58 21.57
N GLU A 527 -15.10 -3.70 22.24
CA GLU A 527 -13.78 -4.24 22.47
C GLU A 527 -13.22 -4.83 21.18
N ILE A 528 -14.06 -5.56 20.44
CA ILE A 528 -13.72 -6.10 19.11
C ILE A 528 -13.33 -4.97 18.16
N VAL A 529 -14.16 -3.92 18.04
CA VAL A 529 -13.88 -2.78 17.15
C VAL A 529 -12.58 -2.06 17.53
N LYS A 530 -12.28 -1.89 18.83
CA LYS A 530 -11.00 -1.30 19.28
C LYS A 530 -9.79 -2.13 18.82
N HIS A 531 -9.86 -3.46 18.94
CA HIS A 531 -8.76 -4.32 18.50
C HIS A 531 -8.64 -4.37 16.98
N MET A 532 -9.76 -4.32 16.25
CA MET A 532 -9.74 -4.17 14.80
C MET A 532 -9.10 -2.85 14.35
N LEU A 533 -9.38 -1.74 15.03
CA LEU A 533 -8.72 -0.45 14.76
C LEU A 533 -7.21 -0.48 15.05
N ALA A 534 -6.75 -1.34 15.97
CA ALA A 534 -5.34 -1.52 16.30
C ALA A 534 -4.61 -2.54 15.38
N ALA A 535 -5.33 -3.32 14.58
CA ALA A 535 -4.74 -4.29 13.66
C ALA A 535 -3.94 -3.62 12.52
N ASP A 536 -3.09 -4.40 11.86
CA ASP A 536 -2.38 -3.95 10.66
C ASP A 536 -3.37 -3.53 9.55
N LYS A 537 -2.88 -2.75 8.58
CA LYS A 537 -3.70 -2.13 7.53
C LYS A 537 -4.58 -3.14 6.78
N THR A 538 -4.07 -4.35 6.50
CA THR A 538 -4.79 -5.37 5.74
C THR A 538 -5.84 -6.06 6.60
N ASN A 539 -5.47 -6.56 7.80
CA ASN A 539 -6.45 -7.21 8.67
C ASN A 539 -7.52 -6.24 9.15
N LYS A 540 -7.17 -4.96 9.39
CA LYS A 540 -8.11 -3.89 9.72
C LYS A 540 -9.17 -3.73 8.64
N ILE A 541 -8.77 -3.45 7.39
CA ILE A 541 -9.75 -3.14 6.34
C ILE A 541 -10.64 -4.33 6.00
N PHE A 542 -10.10 -5.55 5.93
CA PHE A 542 -10.90 -6.74 5.65
C PHE A 542 -11.79 -7.12 6.85
N GLY A 543 -11.29 -6.95 8.08
CA GLY A 543 -12.13 -7.10 9.27
C GLY A 543 -13.34 -6.17 9.24
N PHE A 544 -13.14 -4.89 8.88
CA PHE A 544 -14.25 -3.93 8.79
C PHE A 544 -15.18 -4.20 7.61
N MET A 545 -14.70 -4.75 6.50
CA MET A 545 -15.56 -5.28 5.43
C MET A 545 -16.54 -6.32 5.99
N HIS A 546 -16.04 -7.32 6.73
CA HIS A 546 -16.90 -8.33 7.37
C HIS A 546 -17.81 -7.73 8.45
N TYR A 547 -17.33 -6.78 9.25
CA TYR A 547 -18.13 -6.08 10.25
C TYR A 547 -19.34 -5.36 9.64
N THR A 548 -19.13 -4.58 8.57
CA THR A 548 -20.23 -3.86 7.92
C THR A 548 -21.20 -4.79 7.22
N ARG A 549 -20.72 -5.92 6.68
CA ARG A 549 -21.58 -6.96 6.14
C ARG A 549 -22.45 -7.57 7.24
N LEU A 550 -21.87 -7.96 8.36
CA LEU A 550 -22.61 -8.47 9.53
C LEU A 550 -23.71 -7.50 9.97
N MET A 551 -23.37 -6.22 10.10
CA MET A 551 -24.31 -5.16 10.45
C MET A 551 -25.45 -5.00 9.43
N ALA A 552 -25.13 -5.01 8.13
CA ALA A 552 -26.12 -4.92 7.08
C ALA A 552 -27.04 -6.16 7.06
N GLU A 553 -26.48 -7.36 7.09
CA GLU A 553 -27.23 -8.62 7.05
C GLU A 553 -28.15 -8.80 8.26
N ALA A 554 -27.71 -8.39 9.45
CA ALA A 554 -28.55 -8.37 10.64
C ALA A 554 -29.76 -7.44 10.46
N ALA A 555 -29.54 -6.22 9.95
CA ALA A 555 -30.64 -5.28 9.67
C ALA A 555 -31.61 -5.83 8.60
N LEU A 556 -31.08 -6.46 7.54
CA LEU A 556 -31.88 -7.08 6.48
C LEU A 556 -32.80 -8.19 6.98
N GLN A 557 -32.34 -8.97 7.97
CA GLN A 557 -33.10 -10.08 8.54
C GLN A 557 -33.98 -9.67 9.74
N GLY A 558 -34.06 -8.38 10.05
CA GLY A 558 -34.94 -7.85 11.09
C GLY A 558 -34.33 -7.82 12.50
N GLU A 559 -33.03 -8.07 12.64
CA GLU A 559 -32.30 -8.05 13.92
C GLU A 559 -31.84 -6.62 14.29
N ALA A 560 -32.79 -5.67 14.31
CA ALA A 560 -32.52 -4.24 14.44
C ALA A 560 -31.70 -3.88 15.69
N ALA A 561 -32.03 -4.47 16.85
CA ALA A 561 -31.31 -4.20 18.09
C ALA A 561 -29.83 -4.60 18.02
N PHE A 562 -29.52 -5.70 17.33
CA PHE A 562 -28.14 -6.15 17.13
C PHE A 562 -27.41 -5.27 16.13
N SER A 563 -28.02 -4.96 14.98
CA SER A 563 -27.40 -4.06 13.98
C SER A 563 -27.17 -2.65 14.52
N ASP A 564 -28.09 -2.12 15.32
CA ASP A 564 -27.96 -0.80 15.95
C ASP A 564 -26.81 -0.79 16.96
N LYS A 565 -26.63 -1.87 17.75
CA LYS A 565 -25.48 -2.03 18.66
C LYS A 565 -24.15 -1.96 17.89
N LEU A 566 -24.08 -2.57 16.70
CA LEU A 566 -22.89 -2.52 15.85
C LEU A 566 -22.64 -1.11 15.30
N PHE A 567 -23.69 -0.43 14.85
CA PHE A 567 -23.58 0.94 14.34
C PHE A 567 -23.23 1.96 15.43
N ASP A 568 -23.75 1.78 16.65
CA ASP A 568 -23.41 2.63 17.79
C ASP A 568 -21.93 2.51 18.15
N ALA A 569 -21.36 1.31 18.14
CA ALA A 569 -19.93 1.11 18.34
C ALA A 569 -19.10 1.75 17.22
N TRP A 570 -19.55 1.63 15.96
CA TRP A 570 -18.92 2.28 14.80
C TRP A 570 -18.80 3.80 15.00
N ASN A 571 -19.89 4.46 15.41
CA ASN A 571 -19.90 5.90 15.65
C ASN A 571 -19.10 6.30 16.89
N ARG A 572 -19.29 5.59 18.01
CA ARG A 572 -18.63 5.92 19.29
C ARG A 572 -17.11 5.84 19.19
N LEU A 573 -16.59 4.92 18.38
CA LEU A 573 -15.15 4.74 18.18
C LEU A 573 -14.61 5.49 16.96
N ASN A 574 -15.42 6.37 16.36
CA ASN A 574 -15.06 7.20 15.20
C ASN A 574 -14.42 6.39 14.05
N VAL A 575 -15.00 5.23 13.73
CA VAL A 575 -14.47 4.35 12.66
C VAL A 575 -14.49 5.08 11.30
N ASP A 576 -15.46 5.98 11.09
CA ASP A 576 -15.50 6.85 9.91
C ASP A 576 -14.19 7.65 9.75
N GLY A 577 -13.72 8.33 10.80
CA GLY A 577 -12.47 9.10 10.73
C GLY A 577 -11.23 8.21 10.56
N GLU A 578 -11.17 7.07 11.25
CA GLU A 578 -10.00 6.18 11.22
C GLU A 578 -9.84 5.42 9.89
N ILE A 579 -10.95 5.09 9.21
CA ILE A 579 -10.93 4.26 8.00
C ILE A 579 -11.31 5.08 6.78
N LEU A 580 -12.43 5.80 6.81
CA LEU A 580 -12.98 6.38 5.60
C LEU A 580 -12.20 7.59 5.08
N GLU A 581 -11.51 8.31 5.97
CA GLU A 581 -10.74 9.51 5.61
C GLU A 581 -9.30 9.18 5.22
N HIS A 582 -8.75 8.05 5.70
CA HIS A 582 -7.33 7.73 5.58
C HIS A 582 -7.02 6.52 4.69
N TYR A 583 -8.02 5.70 4.35
CA TYR A 583 -7.79 4.52 3.53
C TYR A 583 -7.86 4.86 2.02
N PRO A 584 -6.96 4.31 1.18
CA PRO A 584 -7.01 4.52 -0.27
C PRO A 584 -8.35 4.07 -0.85
N MET A 585 -8.83 4.75 -1.90
CA MET A 585 -10.09 4.47 -2.60
C MET A 585 -10.04 3.17 -3.42
N GLN A 586 -9.80 2.03 -2.77
CA GLN A 586 -9.55 0.73 -3.41
C GLN A 586 -10.18 -0.44 -2.63
N HIS A 587 -10.27 -1.62 -3.26
CA HIS A 587 -10.79 -2.84 -2.63
C HIS A 587 -10.12 -3.18 -1.29
N PRO A 588 -10.87 -3.50 -0.21
CA PRO A 588 -12.33 -3.72 -0.14
C PRO A 588 -13.18 -2.52 0.32
N TYR A 589 -12.65 -1.29 0.23
CA TYR A 589 -13.29 -0.10 0.78
C TYR A 589 -14.70 0.20 0.24
N GLN A 590 -14.94 -0.07 -1.04
CA GLN A 590 -16.27 0.01 -1.66
C GLN A 590 -17.30 -0.91 -1.01
N ILE A 591 -16.89 -2.09 -0.52
CA ILE A 591 -17.81 -3.03 0.13
C ILE A 591 -18.22 -2.48 1.49
N ILE A 592 -17.29 -1.89 2.24
CA ILE A 592 -17.57 -1.21 3.51
C ILE A 592 -18.62 -0.11 3.30
N LEU A 593 -18.40 0.76 2.31
CA LEU A 593 -19.32 1.83 1.96
C LEU A 593 -20.68 1.29 1.49
N TRP A 594 -20.69 0.27 0.64
CA TRP A 594 -21.92 -0.38 0.20
C TRP A 594 -22.73 -0.88 1.39
N LYS A 595 -22.15 -1.73 2.24
CA LYS A 595 -22.89 -2.35 3.35
C LYS A 595 -23.29 -1.34 4.42
N LEU A 596 -22.51 -0.28 4.65
CA LEU A 596 -22.96 0.88 5.42
C LEU A 596 -24.20 1.54 4.78
N GLY A 597 -24.19 1.73 3.46
CA GLY A 597 -25.34 2.21 2.71
C GLY A 597 -26.58 1.33 2.90
N THR A 598 -26.42 0.01 2.82
CA THR A 598 -27.48 -0.98 3.07
C THR A 598 -28.08 -0.85 4.46
N TYR A 599 -27.24 -0.75 5.50
CA TYR A 599 -27.71 -0.52 6.86
C TYR A 599 -28.43 0.84 7.02
N LEU A 600 -27.89 1.90 6.42
CA LEU A 600 -28.49 3.24 6.52
C LEU A 600 -29.84 3.32 5.83
N ILE A 601 -30.01 2.69 4.66
CA ILE A 601 -31.27 2.76 3.92
C ILE A 601 -32.36 1.91 4.58
N THR A 602 -32.00 0.76 5.14
CA THR A 602 -32.92 -0.12 5.89
C THR A 602 -33.40 0.53 7.20
N THR A 603 -32.56 1.36 7.83
CA THR A 603 -32.91 2.13 9.05
C THR A 603 -33.53 3.51 8.75
N GLY A 604 -33.88 3.79 7.49
CA GLY A 604 -34.59 5.01 7.08
C GLY A 604 -33.72 6.26 6.88
N LYS A 605 -32.39 6.15 6.99
CA LYS A 605 -31.41 7.22 6.73
C LYS A 605 -31.04 7.30 5.24
N THR A 606 -32.06 7.37 4.37
CA THR A 606 -31.90 7.22 2.90
C THR A 606 -30.89 8.18 2.27
N LYS A 607 -30.84 9.46 2.68
CA LYS A 607 -29.88 10.42 2.09
C LYS A 607 -28.44 10.03 2.36
N ALA A 608 -28.12 9.68 3.61
CA ALA A 608 -26.79 9.25 4.00
C ALA A 608 -26.42 7.94 3.29
N ALA A 609 -27.38 7.04 3.08
CA ALA A 609 -27.16 5.81 2.32
C ALA A 609 -26.76 6.09 0.87
N LEU A 610 -27.46 7.01 0.18
CA LEU A 610 -27.16 7.38 -1.20
C LEU A 610 -25.73 7.92 -1.37
N GLU A 611 -25.26 8.74 -0.42
CA GLU A 611 -23.87 9.22 -0.42
C GLU A 611 -22.86 8.08 -0.31
N ARG A 612 -23.17 7.02 0.46
CA ARG A 612 -22.29 5.85 0.57
C ARG A 612 -22.32 4.99 -0.69
N TYR A 613 -23.50 4.75 -1.27
CA TYR A 613 -23.64 4.05 -2.55
C TYR A 613 -22.90 4.76 -3.69
N GLU A 614 -22.99 6.09 -3.76
CA GLU A 614 -22.32 6.88 -4.80
C GLU A 614 -20.80 6.78 -4.69
N LYS A 615 -20.25 6.89 -3.47
CA LYS A 615 -18.80 6.71 -3.24
C LYS A 615 -18.34 5.29 -3.57
N ALA A 616 -19.12 4.26 -3.18
CA ALA A 616 -18.82 2.87 -3.49
C ALA A 616 -18.84 2.60 -5.02
N GLU A 617 -19.83 3.14 -5.72
CA GLU A 617 -19.94 3.08 -7.18
C GLU A 617 -18.71 3.74 -7.85
N ALA A 618 -18.29 4.92 -7.36
CA ALA A 618 -17.14 5.63 -7.91
C ALA A 618 -15.84 4.80 -7.83
N ILE A 619 -15.58 4.14 -6.70
CA ILE A 619 -14.42 3.25 -6.52
C ILE A 619 -14.45 2.09 -7.51
N CYS A 620 -15.60 1.41 -7.65
CA CYS A 620 -15.74 0.31 -8.61
C CYS A 620 -15.54 0.75 -10.07
N LEU A 621 -15.94 1.99 -10.40
CA LEU A 621 -15.91 2.50 -11.77
C LEU A 621 -14.60 3.24 -12.12
N GLU A 622 -13.65 3.36 -11.20
CA GLU A 622 -12.33 3.96 -11.45
C GLU A 622 -11.62 3.23 -12.60
N ASN A 623 -11.64 1.89 -12.58
CA ASN A 623 -11.21 1.07 -13.70
C ASN A 623 -12.37 0.20 -14.21
N LYS A 624 -13.07 0.68 -15.23
CA LYS A 624 -14.23 -0.02 -15.81
C LYS A 624 -13.89 -1.39 -16.41
N ALA A 625 -12.63 -1.63 -16.77
CA ALA A 625 -12.18 -2.94 -17.27
C ALA A 625 -11.99 -3.98 -16.15
N SER A 626 -12.11 -3.58 -14.89
CA SER A 626 -12.12 -4.50 -13.75
C SER A 626 -13.48 -5.19 -13.61
N TRP A 627 -13.70 -6.30 -14.31
CA TRP A 627 -15.02 -6.92 -14.40
C TRP A 627 -15.55 -7.42 -13.05
N THR A 628 -14.69 -7.93 -12.16
CA THR A 628 -15.11 -8.32 -10.81
C THR A 628 -15.60 -7.10 -10.02
N LEU A 629 -14.88 -5.98 -10.05
CA LEU A 629 -15.34 -4.75 -9.39
C LEU A 629 -16.59 -4.16 -10.06
N PHE A 630 -16.67 -4.24 -11.37
CA PHE A 630 -17.84 -3.78 -12.13
C PHE A 630 -19.10 -4.58 -11.76
N SER A 631 -18.99 -5.90 -11.60
CA SER A 631 -20.14 -6.73 -11.20
C SER A 631 -20.70 -6.39 -9.81
N ILE A 632 -19.87 -5.88 -8.89
CA ILE A 632 -20.33 -5.34 -7.60
C ILE A 632 -21.25 -4.14 -7.81
N VAL A 633 -21.03 -3.30 -8.83
CA VAL A 633 -21.92 -2.18 -9.17
C VAL A 633 -23.32 -2.66 -9.48
N LEU A 634 -23.47 -3.79 -10.18
CA LEU A 634 -24.78 -4.35 -10.48
C LEU A 634 -25.54 -4.74 -9.21
N ALA A 635 -24.86 -5.42 -8.28
CA ALA A 635 -25.46 -5.78 -6.99
C ALA A 635 -25.86 -4.56 -6.17
N MET A 636 -24.95 -3.57 -6.07
CA MET A 636 -25.20 -2.30 -5.38
C MET A 636 -26.43 -1.59 -5.96
N LYS A 637 -26.53 -1.47 -7.28
CA LYS A 637 -27.64 -0.78 -7.94
C LYS A 637 -28.95 -1.54 -7.88
N ALA A 638 -28.91 -2.87 -7.94
CA ALA A 638 -30.09 -3.69 -7.72
C ALA A 638 -30.65 -3.49 -6.30
N GLU A 639 -29.78 -3.50 -5.29
CA GLU A 639 -30.16 -3.26 -3.90
C GLU A 639 -30.65 -1.82 -3.65
N GLU A 640 -29.94 -0.82 -4.17
CA GLU A 640 -30.35 0.59 -4.11
C GLU A 640 -31.73 0.79 -4.73
N THR A 641 -31.97 0.21 -5.91
CA THR A 641 -33.26 0.30 -6.62
C THR A 641 -34.41 -0.27 -5.79
N PHE A 642 -34.19 -1.45 -5.20
CA PHE A 642 -35.16 -2.10 -4.32
C PHE A 642 -35.52 -1.23 -3.10
N TYR A 643 -34.52 -0.73 -2.39
CA TYR A 643 -34.77 0.04 -1.17
C TYR A 643 -35.36 1.42 -1.45
N LEU A 644 -35.00 2.06 -2.56
CA LEU A 644 -35.67 3.30 -2.97
C LEU A 644 -37.12 3.06 -3.36
N ALA A 645 -37.47 1.88 -3.90
CA ALA A 645 -38.86 1.50 -4.11
C ALA A 645 -39.62 1.34 -2.78
N LYS A 646 -39.01 0.72 -1.76
CA LYS A 646 -39.59 0.60 -0.41
C LYS A 646 -39.69 1.93 0.35
N ALA A 647 -38.76 2.86 0.13
CA ALA A 647 -38.76 4.18 0.78
C ALA A 647 -39.90 5.11 0.31
N GLY A 648 -40.65 4.72 -0.73
CA GLY A 648 -41.89 5.37 -1.16
C GLY A 648 -41.71 6.52 -2.15
N LYS A 649 -42.82 7.20 -2.47
CA LYS A 649 -42.91 8.18 -3.58
C LYS A 649 -41.93 9.36 -3.49
N LYS A 650 -41.47 9.71 -2.28
CA LYS A 650 -40.51 10.80 -2.07
C LYS A 650 -39.19 10.58 -2.82
N TYR A 651 -38.78 9.32 -3.01
CA TYR A 651 -37.53 8.94 -3.67
C TYR A 651 -37.75 8.39 -5.08
N ALA A 652 -38.89 8.71 -5.71
CA ALA A 652 -39.24 8.16 -7.02
C ALA A 652 -38.28 8.60 -8.14
N SER A 653 -37.66 9.78 -8.02
CA SER A 653 -36.69 10.28 -9.00
C SER A 653 -35.38 9.48 -8.90
N GLU A 654 -34.86 9.35 -7.69
CA GLU A 654 -33.66 8.59 -7.34
C GLU A 654 -33.83 7.12 -7.73
N ARG A 655 -35.00 6.52 -7.44
CA ARG A 655 -35.34 5.16 -7.86
C ARG A 655 -35.26 4.98 -9.37
N LYS A 656 -35.87 5.90 -10.15
CA LYS A 656 -35.82 5.84 -11.61
C LYS A 656 -34.39 5.99 -12.14
N GLN A 657 -33.57 6.82 -11.50
CA GLN A 657 -32.17 6.98 -11.84
C GLN A 657 -31.36 5.71 -11.54
N ALA A 658 -31.56 5.08 -10.37
CA ALA A 658 -30.92 3.84 -9.99
C ALA A 658 -31.31 2.69 -10.94
N GLU A 659 -32.59 2.55 -11.27
CA GLU A 659 -33.09 1.57 -12.25
C GLU A 659 -32.45 1.76 -13.63
N ARG A 660 -32.40 3.01 -14.12
CA ARG A 660 -31.77 3.32 -15.41
C ARG A 660 -30.29 2.96 -15.40
N ARG A 661 -29.56 3.32 -14.32
CA ARG A 661 -28.14 2.99 -14.18
C ARG A 661 -27.92 1.49 -14.11
N LEU A 662 -28.73 0.74 -13.36
CA LEU A 662 -28.66 -0.72 -13.27
C LEU A 662 -28.73 -1.36 -14.66
N ARG A 663 -29.75 -1.00 -15.45
CA ARG A 663 -29.92 -1.53 -16.82
C ARG A 663 -28.77 -1.13 -17.74
N GLN A 664 -28.31 0.13 -17.66
CA GLN A 664 -27.18 0.62 -18.45
C GLN A 664 -25.88 -0.13 -18.13
N HIS A 665 -25.59 -0.32 -16.84
CA HIS A 665 -24.40 -1.03 -16.39
C HIS A 665 -24.47 -2.50 -16.79
N TYR A 666 -25.63 -3.14 -16.65
CA TYR A 666 -25.81 -4.54 -17.06
C TYR A 666 -25.63 -4.72 -18.57
N ALA A 667 -26.26 -3.86 -19.40
CA ALA A 667 -26.07 -3.88 -20.84
C ALA A 667 -24.60 -3.69 -21.22
N TYR A 668 -23.94 -2.70 -20.61
CA TYR A 668 -22.51 -2.46 -20.81
C TYR A 668 -21.68 -3.71 -20.49
N LEU A 669 -21.91 -4.36 -19.33
CA LEU A 669 -21.19 -5.57 -18.93
C LEU A 669 -21.36 -6.69 -19.96
N MET A 670 -22.60 -6.93 -20.43
CA MET A 670 -22.90 -8.02 -21.38
C MET A 670 -22.37 -7.77 -22.80
N GLU A 671 -22.12 -6.51 -23.17
CA GLU A 671 -21.45 -6.13 -24.42
C GLU A 671 -19.94 -6.42 -24.41
N GLN A 672 -19.33 -6.66 -23.25
CA GLN A 672 -17.89 -6.89 -23.14
C GLN A 672 -17.51 -8.34 -23.48
N ASN A 673 -16.21 -8.53 -23.75
CA ASN A 673 -15.62 -9.85 -23.94
C ASN A 673 -15.38 -10.56 -22.59
N LEU A 674 -16.46 -10.89 -21.88
CA LEU A 674 -16.39 -11.59 -20.59
C LEU A 674 -15.98 -13.06 -20.75
N PRO A 675 -15.32 -13.65 -19.73
CA PRO A 675 -15.16 -15.09 -19.65
C PRO A 675 -16.50 -15.81 -19.76
N ARG A 676 -16.47 -17.02 -20.32
CA ARG A 676 -17.68 -17.83 -20.54
C ARG A 676 -18.50 -18.04 -19.25
N ALA A 677 -17.83 -18.34 -18.14
CA ALA A 677 -18.49 -18.55 -16.84
C ALA A 677 -19.24 -17.30 -16.39
N MET A 678 -18.57 -16.14 -16.43
CA MET A 678 -19.17 -14.87 -16.06
C MET A 678 -20.34 -14.50 -16.98
N ARG A 679 -20.20 -14.66 -18.30
CA ARG A 679 -21.31 -14.41 -19.25
C ARG A 679 -22.50 -15.32 -18.97
N THR A 680 -22.25 -16.60 -18.66
CA THR A 680 -23.31 -17.57 -18.34
C THR A 680 -24.02 -17.18 -17.04
N TYR A 681 -23.25 -16.78 -16.03
CA TYR A 681 -23.76 -16.34 -14.74
C TYR A 681 -24.66 -15.08 -14.87
N PHE A 682 -24.21 -14.07 -15.60
CA PHE A 682 -24.99 -12.83 -15.77
C PHE A 682 -26.15 -12.94 -16.78
N ALA A 683 -26.19 -13.98 -17.62
CA ALA A 683 -27.33 -14.22 -18.50
C ALA A 683 -28.65 -14.44 -17.73
N GLU A 684 -28.59 -14.89 -16.47
CA GLU A 684 -29.75 -15.05 -15.61
C GLU A 684 -30.39 -13.72 -15.16
N TRP A 685 -29.69 -12.59 -15.35
CA TRP A 685 -30.20 -11.25 -15.01
C TRP A 685 -31.12 -10.69 -16.10
N GLU A 686 -30.91 -11.07 -17.37
CA GLU A 686 -31.68 -10.59 -18.53
C GLU A 686 -33.20 -10.69 -18.35
N PRO A 687 -33.77 -11.83 -17.92
CA PRO A 687 -35.22 -11.97 -17.83
C PRO A 687 -35.86 -11.03 -16.82
N VAL A 688 -35.14 -10.63 -15.77
CA VAL A 688 -35.60 -9.66 -14.76
C VAL A 688 -35.40 -8.23 -15.25
N LEU A 689 -34.22 -7.93 -15.82
CA LEU A 689 -33.84 -6.58 -16.22
C LEU A 689 -34.37 -6.13 -17.58
N SER A 690 -35.02 -7.01 -18.34
CA SER A 690 -35.70 -6.67 -19.60
C SER A 690 -37.20 -6.34 -19.41
N GLU A 691 -37.77 -6.61 -18.23
CA GLU A 691 -39.16 -6.29 -17.92
C GLU A 691 -39.43 -4.79 -18.03
N LYS A 692 -40.59 -4.39 -18.59
CA LYS A 692 -40.96 -2.96 -18.75
C LYS A 692 -41.13 -2.26 -17.40
N GLU A 693 -41.69 -2.95 -16.42
CA GLU A 693 -41.73 -2.55 -15.02
C GLU A 693 -41.02 -3.63 -14.22
N LEU A 694 -40.03 -3.25 -13.41
CA LEU A 694 -39.25 -4.22 -12.64
C LEU A 694 -40.05 -4.79 -11.47
N ASP A 695 -40.04 -6.11 -11.33
CA ASP A 695 -40.31 -6.77 -10.06
C ASP A 695 -39.15 -6.53 -9.08
N TYR A 696 -39.34 -5.59 -8.16
CA TYR A 696 -38.29 -5.17 -7.23
C TYR A 696 -37.82 -6.29 -6.28
N GLU A 697 -38.66 -7.28 -5.96
CA GLU A 697 -38.24 -8.41 -5.11
C GLU A 697 -37.30 -9.34 -5.90
N LYS A 698 -37.57 -9.57 -7.19
CA LYS A 698 -36.62 -10.29 -8.08
C LYS A 698 -35.32 -9.52 -8.28
N VAL A 699 -35.40 -8.19 -8.44
CA VAL A 699 -34.20 -7.34 -8.53
C VAL A 699 -33.35 -7.46 -7.26
N PHE A 700 -33.98 -7.43 -6.08
CA PHE A 700 -33.27 -7.66 -4.84
C PHE A 700 -32.66 -9.06 -4.80
N ALA A 701 -33.38 -10.11 -5.21
CA ALA A 701 -32.83 -11.47 -5.27
C ALA A 701 -31.57 -11.55 -6.16
N LEU A 702 -31.51 -10.81 -7.27
CA LEU A 702 -30.29 -10.71 -8.09
C LEU A 702 -29.12 -10.07 -7.33
N SER A 703 -29.36 -9.03 -6.52
CA SER A 703 -28.26 -8.45 -5.71
C SER A 703 -27.67 -9.47 -4.73
N ARG A 704 -28.49 -10.42 -4.28
CA ARG A 704 -28.08 -11.50 -3.37
C ARG A 704 -27.25 -12.57 -4.05
N THR A 705 -27.18 -12.66 -5.38
CA THR A 705 -26.33 -13.68 -6.02
C THR A 705 -24.85 -13.30 -5.97
N ILE A 706 -24.54 -11.99 -5.93
CA ILE A 706 -23.16 -11.47 -5.90
C ILE A 706 -22.58 -11.52 -4.48
N PRO A 707 -21.43 -12.20 -4.26
CA PRO A 707 -21.04 -12.74 -2.95
C PRO A 707 -20.54 -11.75 -1.91
N TYR A 708 -20.48 -10.45 -2.21
CA TYR A 708 -19.84 -9.43 -1.38
C TYR A 708 -20.78 -8.75 -0.38
#